data_AF-A0A972GTF2-F1
#
_entry.id   AF-A0A972GTF2-F1
#
_cell.length_a   1.000
_cell.length_b   1.000
_cell.length_c   1.000
_cell.angle_alpha   90.00
_cell.angle_beta   90.00
_cell.angle_gamma   90.00
#
_symmetry.space_group_name_H-M   'P 1'
#
loop_
_entity.id
_entity.type
_entity.pdbx_description
1 polymer ?
#
loop_
_entity_poly.entity_id
_entity_poly.type
_entity_poly.pdbx_seq_one_letter_code
_entity_poly.pdbx_strand_id
1 'polypeptide(L)'
;MKGELDSFSKRYAVQIDSMGSDGDEMRSINHPIVFVFLGDHSAEALEAVHGLNRTKWNNSAGVVYLQLGTKQTTALDNVYSWSLPAATESKQTLRPSIREQFYADEAKLLELNVTLRRMNSRISEFGRMYTHLQRLNIAIVTRLDDPFNVLLPEIAVLMETIFGEQFRSVVLDMYGLLEEKAVGDTFAFQSSLGVSFLRELDLYQSRDYTFEGMLQLTGEGVLLPAAHAPSPLFDMVYLLSNKDERGIFAENGMQGNYEAICNLNLLKNRKSNNELDPQHAVYNNQHFKQNATPSDGDGRSYASAGFSKITRPNQPVALTVLYHVYRRLMERMQENARMDRGSIQELLELEPHCWEHDIQSLLPDPQKAVEGMFSLLHSKISLNELMTLTLRQAESALYGGNAQSFFETNVIRGLEKQFVERNFAGRLKARLESKVIRNSLYGYYSAYLWTSYKESGSLISGIREKAKETAKLLEQGRAELDQLYAERVEQQSFAKTSLWDRLMNKTSVKGMTRPFLELVYGMKLELLLLEMKLRLLNAYLQELEELHDRAQSFIERFRQLEKILHEASRGSISVTSDYLGRNINEYYGHAVQEILTELESRRDLQFYFDDRQMGNISLMLAEGEEQVLQRLMEITRKEVFNHPLFNQTFEDELLERANVTAGYDNREVLSKEDLFRDLYSTLENEAAIRADVYNSTHKHRYVEKYFFGDFDSEFIRYAFAVDQGSRTYKLGCVQEMKRSGIEKLNVMGGFRVEDLMYYRNGKRYYDTYVQNGYMFHSMDI
;
A
#
# COMPACT_ATOMS: atom_id res chain seq x y z
N MET A 1 -7.06 3.68 -5.27
CA MET A 1 -6.20 4.13 -4.14
C MET A 1 -5.85 3.09 -3.04
N LYS A 2 -6.68 2.79 -2.01
CA LYS A 2 -6.26 1.91 -0.87
C LYS A 2 -5.77 0.51 -1.32
N GLY A 3 -6.48 -0.12 -2.26
CA GLY A 3 -6.07 -1.41 -2.83
C GLY A 3 -4.78 -1.34 -3.65
N GLU A 4 -4.47 -0.19 -4.27
CA GLU A 4 -3.22 0.01 -5.01
C GLU A 4 -2.02 0.15 -4.05
N LEU A 5 -2.20 0.87 -2.93
CA LEU A 5 -1.19 0.98 -1.88
C LEU A 5 -0.87 -0.37 -1.25
N ASP A 6 -1.90 -1.16 -0.94
CA ASP A 6 -1.76 -2.53 -0.44
C ASP A 6 -1.07 -3.45 -1.47
N SER A 7 -1.45 -3.35 -2.74
CA SER A 7 -0.79 -4.10 -3.82
C SER A 7 0.68 -3.69 -4.00
N PHE A 8 1.00 -2.40 -3.88
CA PHE A 8 2.35 -1.87 -3.99
C PHE A 8 3.24 -2.37 -2.84
N SER A 9 2.78 -2.23 -1.59
CA SER A 9 3.54 -2.66 -0.42
C SER A 9 3.75 -4.17 -0.41
N LYS A 10 2.73 -4.97 -0.77
CA LYS A 10 2.84 -6.43 -0.90
C LYS A 10 3.83 -6.84 -1.99
N ARG A 11 3.80 -6.19 -3.16
CA ARG A 11 4.75 -6.46 -4.24
C ARG A 11 6.19 -6.16 -3.83
N TYR A 12 6.42 -5.05 -3.14
CA TYR A 12 7.74 -4.73 -2.59
C TYR A 12 8.21 -5.78 -1.58
N ALA A 13 7.35 -6.16 -0.63
CA ALA A 13 7.68 -7.16 0.37
C ALA A 13 8.06 -8.52 -0.27
N VAL A 14 7.26 -8.99 -1.23
CA VAL A 14 7.56 -10.22 -1.98
C VAL A 14 8.90 -10.10 -2.73
N GLN A 15 9.15 -8.96 -3.38
CA GLN A 15 10.41 -8.75 -4.11
C GLN A 15 11.63 -8.82 -3.19
N ILE A 16 11.57 -8.18 -2.02
CA ILE A 16 12.66 -8.19 -1.02
C ILE A 16 12.84 -9.59 -0.42
N ASP A 17 11.75 -10.30 -0.16
CA ASP A 17 11.81 -11.68 0.36
C ASP A 17 12.35 -12.68 -0.69
N SER A 18 12.16 -12.40 -1.98
CA SER A 18 12.74 -13.18 -3.09
C SER A 18 14.17 -12.77 -3.47
N MET A 19 14.63 -11.59 -3.04
CA MET A 19 15.99 -11.12 -3.33
C MET A 19 17.01 -11.95 -2.54
N GLY A 20 17.60 -12.93 -3.22
CA GLY A 20 18.54 -13.90 -2.65
C GLY A 20 18.06 -15.35 -2.71
N SER A 21 16.77 -15.60 -2.97
CA SER A 21 16.23 -16.97 -3.10
C SER A 21 16.43 -17.57 -4.50
N ASP A 22 16.59 -16.73 -5.53
CA ASP A 22 16.86 -17.16 -6.90
C ASP A 22 18.24 -17.82 -6.99
N GLY A 23 18.24 -19.16 -7.01
CA GLY A 23 19.45 -19.99 -7.03
C GLY A 23 19.76 -20.70 -5.70
N ASP A 24 18.97 -20.50 -4.65
CA ASP A 24 19.12 -21.24 -3.39
C ASP A 24 18.53 -22.65 -3.52
N GLU A 25 19.36 -23.62 -3.93
CA GLU A 25 18.95 -25.02 -4.04
C GLU A 25 18.47 -25.62 -2.70
N MET A 26 18.82 -25.03 -1.55
CA MET A 26 18.52 -25.56 -0.22
C MET A 26 17.03 -25.39 0.17
N ARG A 27 16.30 -24.51 -0.50
CA ARG A 27 14.84 -24.32 -0.36
C ARG A 27 13.99 -25.20 -1.27
N SER A 28 14.61 -26.17 -1.95
CA SER A 28 13.92 -27.14 -2.80
C SER A 28 13.69 -28.46 -2.07
N ILE A 29 12.50 -29.03 -2.19
CA ILE A 29 12.21 -30.38 -1.67
C ILE A 29 12.80 -31.45 -2.61
N ASN A 30 13.40 -32.48 -2.03
CA ASN A 30 14.08 -33.57 -2.77
C ASN A 30 13.14 -34.63 -3.29
N HIS A 31 12.11 -34.91 -2.49
CA HIS A 31 11.14 -35.97 -2.69
C HIS A 31 9.78 -35.31 -2.91
N PRO A 32 8.94 -35.88 -3.78
CA PRO A 32 7.56 -35.45 -3.87
C PRO A 32 6.85 -35.49 -2.52
N ILE A 33 5.97 -34.51 -2.31
CA ILE A 33 5.16 -34.41 -1.10
C ILE A 33 3.69 -34.17 -1.44
N VAL A 34 2.83 -34.89 -0.74
CA VAL A 34 1.38 -34.71 -0.77
C VAL A 34 0.91 -34.23 0.59
N PHE A 35 0.25 -33.07 0.64
CA PHE A 35 -0.44 -32.63 1.84
C PHE A 35 -1.89 -33.08 1.82
N VAL A 36 -2.36 -33.69 2.91
CA VAL A 36 -3.73 -34.16 3.05
C VAL A 36 -4.38 -33.43 4.20
N PHE A 37 -5.45 -32.71 3.94
CA PHE A 37 -6.20 -31.97 4.94
C PHE A 37 -7.51 -32.71 5.18
N LEU A 38 -7.61 -33.33 6.35
CA LEU A 38 -8.72 -34.20 6.73
C LEU A 38 -9.70 -33.44 7.64
N GLY A 39 -10.95 -33.39 7.21
CA GLY A 39 -12.05 -32.73 7.91
C GLY A 39 -12.23 -31.25 7.56
N ASP A 40 -13.44 -30.73 7.75
CA ASP A 40 -13.79 -29.35 7.37
C ASP A 40 -13.05 -28.31 8.22
N HIS A 41 -12.68 -28.65 9.47
CA HIS A 41 -11.94 -27.75 10.34
C HIS A 41 -10.46 -27.58 9.93
N SER A 42 -9.97 -28.38 8.98
CA SER A 42 -8.61 -28.26 8.43
C SER A 42 -8.49 -27.31 7.22
N ALA A 43 -9.59 -26.75 6.73
CA ALA A 43 -9.61 -25.91 5.54
C ALA A 43 -8.73 -24.64 5.66
N GLU A 44 -8.71 -23.99 6.83
CA GLU A 44 -7.83 -22.83 7.09
C GLU A 44 -6.35 -23.24 6.98
N ALA A 45 -6.00 -24.42 7.50
CA ALA A 45 -4.65 -24.94 7.43
C ALA A 45 -4.21 -25.18 5.98
N LEU A 46 -5.12 -25.65 5.11
CA LEU A 46 -4.85 -25.83 3.68
C LEU A 46 -4.48 -24.51 3.01
N GLU A 47 -5.32 -23.48 3.18
CA GLU A 47 -5.08 -22.17 2.56
C GLU A 47 -3.75 -21.55 3.04
N ALA A 48 -3.49 -21.63 4.35
CA ALA A 48 -2.26 -21.11 4.93
C ALA A 48 -1.01 -21.86 4.46
N VAL A 49 -1.01 -23.20 4.53
CA VAL A 49 0.14 -24.04 4.13
C VAL A 49 0.39 -23.94 2.61
N HIS A 50 -0.65 -23.89 1.78
CA HIS A 50 -0.50 -23.69 0.33
C HIS A 50 0.18 -22.36 0.02
N GLY A 51 -0.27 -21.27 0.64
CA GLY A 51 0.32 -19.93 0.48
C GLY A 51 1.77 -19.86 0.99
N LEU A 52 2.06 -20.48 2.13
CA LEU A 52 3.41 -20.55 2.69
C LEU A 52 4.37 -21.35 1.80
N ASN A 53 3.97 -22.53 1.32
CA ASN A 53 4.81 -23.34 0.43
C ASN A 53 5.07 -22.62 -0.89
N ARG A 54 4.05 -21.96 -1.47
CA ARG A 54 4.19 -21.19 -2.71
C ARG A 54 5.20 -20.05 -2.59
N THR A 55 5.30 -19.43 -1.42
CA THR A 55 6.21 -18.32 -1.18
C THR A 55 7.61 -18.77 -0.74
N LYS A 56 7.72 -19.88 0.01
CA LYS A 56 9.00 -20.35 0.58
C LYS A 56 9.75 -21.36 -0.27
N TRP A 57 9.06 -22.23 -1.03
CA TRP A 57 9.70 -23.35 -1.71
C TRP A 57 9.87 -23.10 -3.22
N ASN A 58 11.08 -23.31 -3.71
CA ASN A 58 11.45 -23.05 -5.11
C ASN A 58 10.72 -23.97 -6.10
N ASN A 59 10.47 -25.23 -5.71
CA ASN A 59 9.73 -26.22 -6.49
C ASN A 59 8.30 -26.47 -5.96
N SER A 60 7.68 -25.44 -5.36
CA SER A 60 6.30 -25.49 -4.85
C SER A 60 5.26 -25.88 -5.90
N ALA A 61 5.51 -25.58 -7.18
CA ALA A 61 4.66 -25.98 -8.30
C ALA A 61 4.52 -27.50 -8.47
N GLY A 62 5.43 -28.30 -7.89
CA GLY A 62 5.35 -29.76 -7.90
C GLY A 62 4.56 -30.34 -6.73
N VAL A 63 4.21 -29.54 -5.71
CA VAL A 63 3.51 -30.00 -4.51
C VAL A 63 2.03 -30.21 -4.79
N VAL A 64 1.48 -31.31 -4.26
CA VAL A 64 0.07 -31.68 -4.46
C VAL A 64 -0.66 -31.66 -3.11
N TYR A 65 -1.90 -31.20 -3.14
CA TYR A 65 -2.74 -31.04 -1.96
C TYR A 65 -4.07 -31.78 -2.15
N LEU A 66 -4.60 -32.38 -1.09
CA LEU A 66 -5.89 -33.06 -1.07
C LEU A 66 -6.70 -32.59 0.14
N GLN A 67 -7.88 -32.02 -0.09
CA GLN A 67 -8.87 -31.77 0.96
C GLN A 67 -9.91 -32.88 0.97
N LEU A 68 -10.18 -33.41 2.17
CA LEU A 68 -11.22 -34.40 2.43
C LEU A 68 -12.16 -33.83 3.51
N GLY A 69 -13.47 -33.89 3.28
CA GLY A 69 -14.45 -33.37 4.25
C GLY A 69 -15.89 -33.46 3.76
N THR A 70 -16.74 -32.56 4.23
CA THR A 70 -18.13 -32.45 3.74
C THR A 70 -18.33 -31.29 2.78
N LYS A 71 -17.42 -30.32 2.79
CA LYS A 71 -17.46 -29.13 1.92
C LYS A 71 -16.47 -29.25 0.77
N GLN A 72 -16.82 -28.65 -0.36
CA GLN A 72 -15.88 -28.46 -1.47
C GLN A 72 -14.98 -27.25 -1.20
N THR A 73 -13.69 -27.40 -1.53
CA THR A 73 -12.68 -26.34 -1.43
C THR A 73 -12.71 -25.41 -2.64
N THR A 74 -12.26 -24.18 -2.43
CA THR A 74 -11.93 -23.20 -3.47
C THR A 74 -10.94 -23.77 -4.50
N ALA A 75 -11.14 -23.43 -5.78
CA ALA A 75 -10.25 -23.89 -6.86
C ALA A 75 -8.86 -23.23 -6.74
N LEU A 76 -7.86 -24.01 -6.32
CA LEU A 76 -6.47 -23.62 -6.19
C LEU A 76 -5.56 -24.57 -7.00
N ASP A 77 -4.40 -24.09 -7.43
CA ASP A 77 -3.46 -24.87 -8.23
C ASP A 77 -2.96 -26.11 -7.48
N ASN A 78 -3.00 -27.27 -8.14
CA ASN A 78 -2.65 -28.59 -7.61
C ASN A 78 -3.39 -28.99 -6.31
N VAL A 79 -4.56 -28.40 -6.06
CA VAL A 79 -5.45 -28.77 -4.95
C VAL A 79 -6.59 -29.64 -5.49
N TYR A 80 -6.70 -30.84 -4.96
CA TYR A 80 -7.80 -31.78 -5.22
C TYR A 80 -8.75 -31.75 -4.03
N SER A 81 -10.04 -31.86 -4.29
CA SER A 81 -11.06 -31.95 -3.26
C SER A 81 -11.91 -33.19 -3.47
N TRP A 82 -12.26 -33.84 -2.37
CA TRP A 82 -13.24 -34.92 -2.35
C TRP A 82 -14.11 -34.74 -1.12
N SER A 83 -15.42 -34.90 -1.29
CA SER A 83 -16.39 -34.61 -0.25
C SER A 83 -17.46 -35.69 -0.14
N LEU A 84 -17.74 -36.10 1.10
CA LEU A 84 -18.93 -36.88 1.44
C LEU A 84 -20.10 -35.95 1.79
N PRO A 85 -21.34 -36.32 1.46
CA PRO A 85 -22.51 -35.60 1.96
C PRO A 85 -22.50 -35.57 3.49
N ALA A 86 -22.82 -34.42 4.10
CA ALA A 86 -22.87 -34.30 5.55
C ALA A 86 -23.89 -35.29 6.15
N ALA A 87 -23.49 -36.03 7.18
CA ALA A 87 -24.37 -36.95 7.89
C ALA A 87 -25.53 -36.18 8.55
N THR A 88 -26.76 -36.62 8.29
CA THR A 88 -28.01 -36.06 8.85
C THR A 88 -28.33 -36.57 10.26
N GLU A 89 -27.45 -37.36 10.86
CA GLU A 89 -27.69 -38.09 12.10
C GLU A 89 -27.44 -37.28 13.39
N SER A 90 -27.90 -37.83 14.52
CA SER A 90 -27.70 -37.29 15.87
C SER A 90 -26.21 -37.14 16.21
N LYS A 91 -25.85 -36.09 16.97
CA LYS A 91 -24.49 -35.88 17.49
C LYS A 91 -23.93 -37.08 18.27
N GLN A 92 -24.79 -37.98 18.76
CA GLN A 92 -24.41 -39.19 19.48
C GLN A 92 -23.71 -40.24 18.61
N THR A 93 -24.04 -40.36 17.33
CA THR A 93 -23.52 -41.40 16.41
C THR A 93 -22.77 -40.82 15.22
N LEU A 94 -22.38 -39.54 15.30
CA LEU A 94 -21.82 -38.79 14.17
C LEU A 94 -20.56 -39.43 13.56
N ARG A 95 -19.58 -39.87 14.39
CA ARG A 95 -18.34 -40.45 13.87
C ARG A 95 -18.57 -41.85 13.24
N PRO A 96 -19.29 -42.78 13.90
CA PRO A 96 -19.67 -44.05 13.28
C PRO A 96 -20.44 -43.88 11.96
N SER A 97 -21.40 -42.96 11.89
CA SER A 97 -22.21 -42.78 10.67
C SER A 97 -21.42 -42.22 9.49
N ILE A 98 -20.45 -41.33 9.73
CA ILE A 98 -19.50 -40.91 8.69
C ILE A 98 -18.75 -42.12 8.12
N ARG A 99 -18.30 -43.04 9.00
CA ARG A 99 -17.61 -44.25 8.56
C ARG A 99 -18.52 -45.20 7.80
N GLU A 100 -19.72 -45.46 8.29
CA GLU A 100 -20.70 -46.30 7.60
C GLU A 100 -21.05 -45.76 6.22
N GLN A 101 -21.27 -44.44 6.12
CA GLN A 101 -21.53 -43.76 4.86
C GLN A 101 -20.37 -43.90 3.87
N PHE A 102 -19.12 -43.82 4.34
CA PHE A 102 -17.94 -43.99 3.50
C PHE A 102 -17.88 -45.36 2.82
N TYR A 103 -18.24 -46.43 3.54
CA TYR A 103 -18.29 -47.78 2.96
C TYR A 103 -19.55 -48.04 2.13
N ALA A 104 -20.67 -47.36 2.41
CA ALA A 104 -21.93 -47.55 1.69
C ALA A 104 -21.97 -46.85 0.33
N ASP A 105 -21.27 -45.73 0.15
CA ASP A 105 -21.27 -44.95 -1.09
C ASP A 105 -20.10 -45.37 -2.02
N GLU A 106 -20.31 -46.46 -2.76
CA GLU A 106 -19.33 -46.97 -3.74
C GLU A 106 -18.97 -45.93 -4.81
N ALA A 107 -19.92 -45.07 -5.22
CA ALA A 107 -19.66 -44.03 -6.21
C ALA A 107 -18.64 -43.01 -5.69
N LYS A 108 -18.77 -42.61 -4.41
CA LYS A 108 -17.81 -41.73 -3.75
C LYS A 108 -16.47 -42.41 -3.50
N LEU A 109 -16.45 -43.69 -3.15
CA LEU A 109 -15.21 -44.46 -3.00
C LEU A 109 -14.45 -44.58 -4.33
N LEU A 110 -15.16 -44.81 -5.44
CA LEU A 110 -14.56 -44.81 -6.79
C LEU A 110 -14.01 -43.43 -7.16
N GLU A 111 -14.76 -42.35 -6.86
CA GLU A 111 -14.31 -40.97 -7.08
C GLU A 111 -13.00 -40.67 -6.36
N LEU A 112 -12.85 -41.13 -5.10
CA LEU A 112 -11.62 -40.99 -4.33
C LEU A 112 -10.46 -41.77 -4.97
N ASN A 113 -10.67 -43.04 -5.34
CA ASN A 113 -9.68 -43.87 -6.02
C ASN A 113 -9.17 -43.22 -7.32
N VAL A 114 -10.08 -42.71 -8.15
CA VAL A 114 -9.75 -41.99 -9.39
C VAL A 114 -8.96 -40.70 -9.09
N THR A 115 -9.35 -39.96 -8.06
CA THR A 115 -8.67 -38.73 -7.65
C THR A 115 -7.25 -39.00 -7.19
N LEU A 116 -7.03 -40.02 -6.36
CA LEU A 116 -5.69 -40.42 -5.90
C LEU A 116 -4.80 -40.89 -7.07
N ARG A 117 -5.35 -41.66 -8.02
CA ARG A 117 -4.61 -42.06 -9.24
C ARG A 117 -4.26 -40.86 -10.14
N ARG A 118 -5.15 -39.85 -10.22
CA ARG A 118 -4.90 -38.59 -10.93
C ARG A 118 -3.79 -37.79 -10.25
N MET A 119 -3.81 -37.69 -8.92
CA MET A 119 -2.73 -37.06 -8.15
C MET A 119 -1.40 -37.76 -8.39
N ASN A 120 -1.37 -39.10 -8.39
CA ASN A 120 -0.16 -39.89 -8.65
C ASN A 120 0.43 -39.58 -10.04
N SER A 121 -0.43 -39.50 -11.05
CA SER A 121 -0.04 -39.11 -12.42
C SER A 121 0.50 -37.67 -12.46
N ARG A 122 -0.15 -36.74 -11.77
CA ARG A 122 0.28 -35.34 -11.68
C ARG A 122 1.66 -35.18 -11.03
N ILE A 123 1.93 -35.93 -9.96
CA ILE A 123 3.25 -35.93 -9.29
C ILE A 123 4.33 -36.40 -10.27
N SER A 124 4.04 -37.44 -11.05
CA SER A 124 4.96 -37.99 -12.05
C SER A 124 5.30 -36.99 -13.17
N GLU A 125 4.37 -36.13 -13.59
CA GLU A 125 4.61 -35.05 -14.56
C GLU A 125 5.70 -34.08 -14.08
N PHE A 126 5.75 -33.82 -12.77
CA PHE A 126 6.74 -32.94 -12.14
C PHE A 126 8.02 -33.67 -11.72
N GLY A 127 8.23 -34.91 -12.17
CA GLY A 127 9.37 -35.72 -11.76
C GLY A 127 10.74 -35.05 -11.92
N ARG A 128 10.90 -34.20 -12.95
CA ARG A 128 12.14 -33.44 -13.21
C ARG A 128 12.46 -32.37 -12.17
N MET A 129 11.48 -31.95 -11.36
CA MET A 129 11.65 -30.96 -10.30
C MET A 129 12.23 -31.56 -9.01
N TYR A 130 12.30 -32.89 -8.93
CA TYR A 130 12.75 -33.62 -7.75
C TYR A 130 14.12 -34.29 -7.99
N THR A 131 14.93 -34.34 -6.94
CA THR A 131 16.26 -34.96 -7.00
C THR A 131 16.15 -36.49 -6.95
N HIS A 132 15.15 -37.00 -6.23
CA HIS A 132 14.92 -38.43 -6.05
C HIS A 132 13.42 -38.77 -6.04
N LEU A 133 12.97 -39.49 -7.08
CA LEU A 133 11.58 -39.94 -7.26
C LEU A 133 11.26 -41.30 -6.61
N GLN A 134 12.15 -41.87 -5.81
CA GLN A 134 11.91 -43.21 -5.24
C GLN A 134 11.02 -43.18 -3.99
N ARG A 135 10.97 -42.05 -3.30
CA ARG A 135 10.21 -41.86 -2.06
C ARG A 135 9.16 -40.77 -2.24
N LEU A 136 7.96 -41.03 -1.74
CA LEU A 136 6.87 -40.06 -1.60
C LEU A 136 6.63 -39.80 -0.11
N ASN A 137 6.49 -38.53 0.28
CA ASN A 137 6.05 -38.18 1.63
C ASN A 137 4.59 -37.72 1.61
N ILE A 138 3.83 -38.15 2.59
CA ILE A 138 2.44 -37.74 2.79
C ILE A 138 2.36 -37.06 4.15
N ALA A 139 1.97 -35.79 4.17
CA ALA A 139 1.77 -35.00 5.37
C ALA A 139 0.27 -34.84 5.62
N ILE A 140 -0.28 -35.61 6.56
CA ILE A 140 -1.70 -35.55 6.92
C ILE A 140 -1.89 -34.53 8.03
N VAL A 141 -2.72 -33.51 7.78
CA VAL A 141 -3.05 -32.43 8.71
C VAL A 141 -4.54 -32.55 9.07
N THR A 142 -4.84 -32.64 10.36
CA THR A 142 -6.21 -32.70 10.86
C THR A 142 -6.34 -31.95 12.17
N ARG A 143 -7.53 -31.40 12.43
CA ARG A 143 -7.89 -30.99 13.78
C ARG A 143 -8.34 -32.19 14.60
N LEU A 144 -8.01 -32.18 15.89
CA LEU A 144 -8.34 -33.28 16.79
C LEU A 144 -9.86 -33.37 17.03
N ASP A 145 -10.55 -32.24 17.06
CA ASP A 145 -11.98 -32.14 17.33
C ASP A 145 -12.86 -32.26 16.08
N ASP A 146 -12.28 -32.57 14.91
CA ASP A 146 -13.03 -32.78 13.67
C ASP A 146 -13.58 -34.21 13.60
N PRO A 147 -14.90 -34.43 13.49
CA PRO A 147 -15.47 -35.78 13.41
C PRO A 147 -14.97 -36.62 12.24
N PHE A 148 -14.56 -35.99 11.13
CA PHE A 148 -14.14 -36.67 9.90
C PHE A 148 -12.82 -37.43 10.06
N ASN A 149 -12.04 -37.14 11.12
CA ASN A 149 -10.80 -37.84 11.43
C ASN A 149 -11.00 -39.33 11.77
N VAL A 150 -12.24 -39.80 11.94
CA VAL A 150 -12.59 -41.23 12.07
C VAL A 150 -12.18 -42.05 10.84
N LEU A 151 -12.07 -41.42 9.67
CA LEU A 151 -11.65 -42.04 8.40
C LEU A 151 -10.14 -42.03 8.20
N LEU A 152 -9.37 -41.53 9.17
CA LEU A 152 -7.92 -41.42 9.05
C LEU A 152 -7.23 -42.73 8.63
N PRO A 153 -7.51 -43.90 9.25
CA PRO A 153 -6.85 -45.14 8.84
C PRO A 153 -7.25 -45.58 7.44
N GLU A 154 -8.53 -45.48 7.07
CA GLU A 154 -8.99 -45.78 5.70
C GLU A 154 -8.26 -44.95 4.66
N ILE A 155 -8.18 -43.64 4.86
CA ILE A 155 -7.54 -42.71 3.93
C ILE A 155 -6.04 -42.96 3.86
N ALA A 156 -5.37 -43.09 5.01
CA ALA A 156 -3.92 -43.31 5.07
C ALA A 156 -3.51 -44.59 4.34
N VAL A 157 -4.19 -45.70 4.61
CA VAL A 157 -3.86 -47.01 4.00
C VAL A 157 -4.23 -47.06 2.52
N LEU A 158 -5.36 -46.46 2.11
CA LEU A 158 -5.72 -46.36 0.69
C LEU A 158 -4.66 -45.56 -0.09
N MET A 159 -4.21 -44.43 0.47
CA MET A 159 -3.15 -43.62 -0.13
C MET A 159 -1.83 -44.40 -0.19
N GLU A 160 -1.41 -45.02 0.90
CA GLU A 160 -0.21 -45.86 0.95
C GLU A 160 -0.25 -46.93 -0.16
N THR A 161 -1.39 -47.59 -0.33
CA THR A 161 -1.58 -48.65 -1.34
C THR A 161 -1.52 -48.08 -2.77
N ILE A 162 -2.26 -47.01 -3.08
CA ILE A 162 -2.31 -46.45 -4.45
C ILE A 162 -0.98 -45.79 -4.85
N PHE A 163 -0.35 -45.04 -3.94
CA PHE A 163 0.94 -44.41 -4.24
C PHE A 163 2.09 -45.42 -4.25
N GLY A 164 2.01 -46.48 -3.44
CA GLY A 164 2.95 -47.59 -3.44
C GLY A 164 3.04 -48.36 -4.77
N GLU A 165 2.03 -48.22 -5.66
CA GLU A 165 2.10 -48.78 -7.03
C GLU A 165 3.21 -48.12 -7.88
N GLN A 166 3.56 -46.85 -7.60
CA GLN A 166 4.54 -46.08 -8.39
C GLN A 166 5.82 -45.73 -7.60
N PHE A 167 5.73 -45.59 -6.28
CA PHE A 167 6.85 -45.21 -5.42
C PHE A 167 7.37 -46.40 -4.61
N ARG A 168 8.69 -46.51 -4.49
CA ARG A 168 9.33 -47.61 -3.71
C ARG A 168 9.11 -47.46 -2.20
N SER A 169 8.94 -46.24 -1.72
CA SER A 169 8.73 -45.92 -0.30
C SER A 169 7.71 -44.80 -0.19
N VAL A 170 6.66 -45.04 0.58
CA VAL A 170 5.68 -44.02 0.99
C VAL A 170 5.87 -43.79 2.48
N VAL A 171 6.12 -42.55 2.89
CA VAL A 171 6.30 -42.18 4.30
C VAL A 171 5.15 -41.29 4.71
N LEU A 172 4.43 -41.68 5.76
CA LEU A 172 3.29 -40.92 6.27
C LEU A 172 3.67 -40.22 7.57
N ASP A 173 3.52 -38.90 7.61
CA ASP A 173 3.60 -38.08 8.81
C ASP A 173 2.22 -37.51 9.14
N MET A 174 1.91 -37.38 10.43
CA MET A 174 0.64 -36.81 10.90
C MET A 174 0.89 -35.54 11.71
N TYR A 175 0.08 -34.51 11.46
CA TYR A 175 0.07 -33.22 12.15
C TYR A 175 -1.33 -32.97 12.73
N GLY A 176 -1.46 -33.19 14.03
CA GLY A 176 -2.68 -32.98 14.80
C GLY A 176 -2.72 -31.57 15.39
N LEU A 177 -3.73 -30.78 15.02
CA LEU A 177 -3.92 -29.41 15.49
C LEU A 177 -4.87 -29.36 16.69
N LEU A 178 -4.41 -28.77 17.81
CA LEU A 178 -5.14 -28.68 19.07
C LEU A 178 -5.58 -27.24 19.37
N GLU A 179 -6.87 -26.95 19.23
CA GLU A 179 -7.41 -25.65 19.61
C GLU A 179 -7.97 -25.69 21.03
N GLU A 180 -7.20 -25.18 22.00
CA GLU A 180 -7.59 -25.18 23.41
C GLU A 180 -8.42 -23.94 23.80
N LYS A 181 -8.45 -22.93 22.91
CA LYS A 181 -9.17 -21.67 23.10
C LYS A 181 -10.57 -21.77 22.51
N ALA A 182 -11.48 -22.47 23.19
CA ALA A 182 -12.89 -22.51 22.81
C ALA A 182 -13.76 -21.90 23.91
N VAL A 183 -14.59 -20.92 23.53
CA VAL A 183 -15.55 -20.23 24.41
C VAL A 183 -16.95 -20.63 23.96
N GLY A 184 -17.73 -21.26 24.84
CA GLY A 184 -19.14 -21.56 24.60
C GLY A 184 -19.58 -22.97 24.99
N ASP A 185 -20.87 -23.25 24.77
CA ASP A 185 -21.56 -24.47 25.24
C ASP A 185 -21.12 -25.76 24.53
N THR A 186 -20.37 -25.67 23.42
CA THR A 186 -19.88 -26.83 22.64
C THR A 186 -18.51 -27.34 23.07
N PHE A 187 -17.83 -26.64 23.98
CA PHE A 187 -16.46 -26.98 24.43
C PHE A 187 -16.33 -28.43 24.89
N ALA A 188 -17.26 -28.89 25.74
CA ALA A 188 -17.19 -30.23 26.33
C ALA A 188 -17.31 -31.34 25.26
N PHE A 189 -18.13 -31.14 24.23
CA PHE A 189 -18.28 -32.08 23.13
C PHE A 189 -17.04 -32.10 22.21
N GLN A 190 -16.52 -30.94 21.82
CA GLN A 190 -15.30 -30.83 21.01
C GLN A 190 -14.07 -31.41 21.72
N SER A 191 -13.93 -31.14 23.02
CA SER A 191 -12.89 -31.74 23.85
C SER A 191 -13.03 -33.26 23.90
N SER A 192 -14.26 -33.77 24.00
CA SER A 192 -14.52 -35.22 23.96
C SER A 192 -14.15 -35.86 22.62
N LEU A 193 -14.46 -35.20 21.49
CA LEU A 193 -14.03 -35.62 20.16
C LEU A 193 -12.51 -35.69 20.07
N GLY A 194 -11.81 -34.64 20.53
CA GLY A 194 -10.34 -34.63 20.53
C GLY A 194 -9.71 -35.72 21.40
N VAL A 195 -10.27 -35.98 22.59
CA VAL A 195 -9.83 -37.09 23.46
C VAL A 195 -10.07 -38.44 22.79
N SER A 196 -11.22 -38.62 22.14
CA SER A 196 -11.54 -39.87 21.45
C SER A 196 -10.55 -40.15 20.32
N PHE A 197 -10.24 -39.14 19.51
CA PHE A 197 -9.27 -39.28 18.43
C PHE A 197 -7.84 -39.49 18.94
N LEU A 198 -7.45 -38.88 20.06
CA LEU A 198 -6.13 -39.15 20.67
C LEU A 198 -6.00 -40.61 21.16
N ARG A 199 -7.08 -41.22 21.66
CA ARG A 199 -7.07 -42.65 22.04
C ARG A 199 -6.90 -43.55 20.82
N GLU A 200 -7.59 -43.23 19.73
CA GLU A 200 -7.44 -43.92 18.44
C GLU A 200 -6.02 -43.77 17.88
N LEU A 201 -5.46 -42.56 17.95
CA LEU A 201 -4.11 -42.28 17.49
C LEU A 201 -3.04 -43.05 18.27
N ASP A 202 -3.25 -43.29 19.57
CA ASP A 202 -2.38 -44.15 20.38
C ASP A 202 -2.45 -45.62 19.92
N LEU A 203 -3.62 -46.10 19.52
CA LEU A 203 -3.78 -47.42 18.88
C LEU A 203 -3.06 -47.47 17.52
N TYR A 204 -3.21 -46.44 16.68
CA TYR A 204 -2.61 -46.39 15.34
C TYR A 204 -1.07 -46.34 15.37
N GLN A 205 -0.49 -45.82 16.45
CA GLN A 205 0.97 -45.79 16.66
C GLN A 205 1.53 -47.03 17.37
N SER A 206 0.69 -48.03 17.66
CA SER A 206 1.16 -49.31 18.20
C SER A 206 2.02 -50.07 17.19
N ARG A 207 3.02 -50.83 17.68
CA ARG A 207 3.87 -51.68 16.83
C ARG A 207 3.13 -52.84 16.17
N ASP A 208 2.03 -53.25 16.79
CA ASP A 208 1.20 -54.37 16.33
C ASP A 208 -0.06 -53.89 15.58
N TYR A 209 -0.14 -52.58 15.27
CA TYR A 209 -1.28 -52.05 14.53
C TYR A 209 -1.36 -52.66 13.14
N THR A 210 -2.55 -53.15 12.78
CA THR A 210 -2.85 -53.71 11.46
C THR A 210 -4.17 -53.14 10.99
N PHE A 211 -4.33 -53.03 9.68
CA PHE A 211 -5.57 -52.58 9.08
C PHE A 211 -5.81 -53.33 7.78
N GLU A 212 -7.05 -53.74 7.53
CA GLU A 212 -7.48 -54.30 6.25
C GLU A 212 -8.89 -53.79 5.95
N GLY A 213 -9.09 -53.20 4.77
CA GLY A 213 -10.39 -52.70 4.34
C GLY A 213 -10.57 -52.80 2.83
N MET A 214 -11.79 -53.08 2.37
CA MET A 214 -12.15 -53.12 0.94
C MET A 214 -12.26 -51.71 0.38
N LEU A 215 -11.12 -51.06 0.15
CA LEU A 215 -11.03 -49.64 -0.18
C LEU A 215 -10.68 -49.36 -1.65
N GLN A 216 -10.09 -50.34 -2.34
CA GLN A 216 -9.72 -50.17 -3.75
C GLN A 216 -10.90 -50.56 -4.64
N LEU A 217 -11.51 -49.57 -5.29
CA LEU A 217 -12.59 -49.80 -6.25
C LEU A 217 -12.10 -49.48 -7.67
N THR A 218 -12.11 -50.49 -8.53
CA THR A 218 -11.73 -50.35 -9.95
C THR A 218 -12.86 -49.76 -10.78
N GLY A 219 -12.56 -49.22 -11.97
CA GLY A 219 -13.57 -48.70 -12.90
C GLY A 219 -14.54 -49.78 -13.43
N GLU A 220 -14.20 -51.06 -13.27
CA GLU A 220 -15.06 -52.21 -13.60
C GLU A 220 -15.95 -52.66 -12.42
N GLY A 221 -15.88 -51.97 -11.28
CA GLY A 221 -16.68 -52.27 -10.08
C GLY A 221 -16.11 -53.37 -9.17
N VAL A 222 -14.86 -53.79 -9.39
CA VAL A 222 -14.19 -54.78 -8.52
C VAL A 222 -13.61 -54.10 -7.29
N LEU A 223 -14.01 -54.58 -6.10
CA LEU A 223 -13.46 -54.20 -4.79
C LEU A 223 -12.25 -55.06 -4.44
N LEU A 224 -11.15 -54.43 -4.07
CA LEU A 224 -9.90 -55.05 -3.63
C LEU A 224 -9.50 -54.54 -2.23
N PRO A 225 -8.84 -55.37 -1.41
CA PRO A 225 -8.40 -54.97 -0.09
C PRO A 225 -7.20 -54.03 -0.17
N ALA A 226 -7.23 -52.96 0.63
CA ALA A 226 -6.07 -52.19 1.02
C ALA A 226 -5.68 -52.63 2.44
N ALA A 227 -4.42 -53.03 2.63
CA ALA A 227 -3.95 -53.62 3.87
C ALA A 227 -2.65 -52.96 4.35
N HIS A 228 -2.56 -52.75 5.67
CA HIS A 228 -1.38 -52.28 6.37
C HIS A 228 -0.82 -53.41 7.23
N ALA A 229 0.46 -53.73 7.02
CA ALA A 229 1.17 -54.75 7.78
C ALA A 229 1.40 -54.31 9.24
N PRO A 230 1.74 -55.23 10.17
CA PRO A 230 1.99 -54.88 11.58
C PRO A 230 3.10 -53.84 11.74
N SER A 231 2.70 -52.59 11.96
CA SER A 231 3.60 -51.45 12.23
C SER A 231 2.81 -50.20 12.65
N PRO A 232 3.47 -49.19 13.24
CA PRO A 232 2.83 -47.88 13.44
C PRO A 232 2.43 -47.27 12.10
N LEU A 233 1.22 -46.72 12.03
CA LEU A 233 0.66 -46.15 10.79
C LEU A 233 1.45 -44.91 10.31
N PHE A 234 1.97 -44.10 11.23
CA PHE A 234 2.74 -42.89 10.92
C PHE A 234 4.20 -43.03 11.35
N ASP A 235 5.11 -42.50 10.52
CA ASP A 235 6.53 -42.40 10.85
C ASP A 235 6.75 -41.47 12.05
N MET A 236 6.12 -40.30 12.02
CA MET A 236 6.08 -39.32 13.11
C MET A 236 4.69 -38.70 13.25
N VAL A 237 4.31 -38.41 14.50
CA VAL A 237 3.07 -37.72 14.85
C VAL A 237 3.40 -36.43 15.62
N TYR A 238 3.07 -35.29 15.03
CA TYR A 238 3.24 -33.97 15.62
C TYR A 238 1.91 -33.45 16.17
N LEU A 239 1.89 -33.10 17.44
CA LEU A 239 0.74 -32.49 18.11
C LEU A 239 1.05 -31.01 18.38
N LEU A 240 0.32 -30.12 17.72
CA LEU A 240 0.57 -28.68 17.68
C LEU A 240 -0.65 -27.92 18.24
N SER A 241 -0.49 -27.33 19.42
CA SER A 241 -1.52 -26.57 20.13
C SER A 241 -1.41 -25.07 19.86
N ASN A 242 -2.51 -24.33 19.98
CA ASN A 242 -2.46 -22.88 20.06
C ASN A 242 -2.02 -22.36 21.45
N LYS A 243 -1.74 -23.28 22.38
CA LYS A 243 -1.17 -23.04 23.71
C LYS A 243 0.24 -23.61 23.77
N ASP A 244 1.18 -22.83 24.31
CA ASP A 244 2.56 -23.27 24.48
C ASP A 244 2.77 -24.07 25.77
N GLU A 245 3.98 -24.60 25.94
CA GLU A 245 4.39 -25.38 27.12
C GLU A 245 4.42 -24.58 28.44
N ARG A 246 4.31 -23.24 28.38
CA ARG A 246 4.17 -22.36 29.55
C ARG A 246 2.70 -22.12 29.90
N GLY A 247 1.79 -22.66 29.10
CA GLY A 247 0.36 -22.48 29.21
C GLY A 247 -0.16 -21.17 28.62
N ILE A 248 0.64 -20.47 27.80
CA ILE A 248 0.31 -19.18 27.20
C ILE A 248 -0.26 -19.42 25.80
N PHE A 249 -1.37 -18.75 25.48
CA PHE A 249 -1.98 -18.80 24.15
C PHE A 249 -1.22 -17.92 23.16
N ALA A 250 -1.02 -18.42 21.94
CA ALA A 250 -0.44 -17.64 20.85
C ALA A 250 -1.35 -16.47 20.45
N GLU A 251 -0.79 -15.27 20.27
CA GLU A 251 -1.53 -14.08 19.82
C GLU A 251 -2.12 -14.27 18.41
N ASN A 252 -1.35 -14.90 17.52
CA ASN A 252 -1.72 -15.17 16.12
C ASN A 252 -2.43 -16.52 15.92
N GLY A 253 -3.01 -17.11 16.98
CA GLY A 253 -3.75 -18.36 16.90
C GLY A 253 -2.92 -19.53 16.34
N MET A 254 -3.45 -20.21 15.32
CA MET A 254 -2.84 -21.39 14.69
C MET A 254 -1.78 -21.08 13.63
N GLN A 255 -1.58 -19.80 13.26
CA GLN A 255 -0.71 -19.44 12.14
C GLN A 255 0.74 -19.94 12.32
N GLY A 256 1.27 -19.84 13.55
CA GLY A 256 2.62 -20.36 13.86
C GLY A 256 2.73 -21.88 13.70
N ASN A 257 1.63 -22.62 13.89
CA ASN A 257 1.61 -24.07 13.69
C ASN A 257 1.66 -24.42 12.20
N TYR A 258 0.99 -23.65 11.33
CA TYR A 258 1.07 -23.83 9.87
C TYR A 258 2.48 -23.55 9.34
N GLU A 259 3.16 -22.55 9.90
CA GLU A 259 4.57 -22.26 9.58
C GLU A 259 5.51 -23.37 10.09
N ALA A 260 5.25 -23.91 11.28
CA ALA A 260 5.98 -25.06 11.80
C ALA A 260 5.82 -26.29 10.89
N ILE A 261 4.60 -26.58 10.41
CA ILE A 261 4.35 -27.70 9.47
C ILE A 261 5.16 -27.53 8.18
N CYS A 262 5.13 -26.33 7.58
CA CYS A 262 5.90 -26.07 6.35
C CYS A 262 7.40 -26.28 6.58
N ASN A 263 7.95 -25.69 7.64
CA ASN A 263 9.38 -25.75 7.94
C ASN A 263 9.84 -27.14 8.40
N LEU A 264 9.01 -27.92 9.10
CA LEU A 264 9.29 -29.32 9.42
C LEU A 264 9.39 -30.19 8.15
N ASN A 265 8.45 -30.03 7.23
CA ASN A 265 8.46 -30.77 5.98
C ASN A 265 9.64 -30.37 5.08
N LEU A 266 10.04 -29.10 5.08
CA LEU A 266 11.25 -28.65 4.40
C LEU A 266 12.50 -29.26 5.04
N LEU A 267 12.61 -29.21 6.37
CA LEU A 267 13.73 -29.75 7.14
C LEU A 267 13.93 -31.26 6.89
N LYS A 268 12.83 -32.01 6.81
CA LYS A 268 12.84 -33.45 6.50
C LYS A 268 13.22 -33.78 5.06
N ASN A 269 12.95 -32.88 4.11
CA ASN A 269 13.00 -33.18 2.68
C ASN A 269 14.03 -32.37 1.88
N ARG A 270 14.95 -31.66 2.53
CA ARG A 270 15.97 -30.84 1.84
C ARG A 270 17.15 -31.67 1.29
N LYS A 271 17.86 -31.14 0.29
CA LYS A 271 19.15 -31.68 -0.17
C LYS A 271 20.17 -31.57 0.95
N SER A 272 20.69 -32.70 1.42
CA SER A 272 21.96 -32.73 2.17
C SER A 272 23.09 -32.60 1.15
N ASN A 273 23.34 -31.39 0.63
CA ASN A 273 24.67 -31.13 0.06
C ASN A 273 25.70 -31.32 1.19
N ASN A 274 26.96 -31.63 0.86
CA ASN A 274 28.06 -31.81 1.82
C ASN A 274 28.20 -30.58 2.75
N GLU A 275 27.35 -30.49 3.78
CA GLU A 275 27.37 -29.53 4.88
C GLU A 275 28.51 -29.99 5.81
N LEU A 276 29.74 -29.81 5.32
CA LEU A 276 31.01 -30.15 5.95
C LEU A 276 31.45 -29.07 6.94
N ASP A 277 30.52 -28.37 7.60
CA ASP A 277 30.89 -27.58 8.77
C ASP A 277 30.54 -28.36 10.05
N PRO A 278 31.53 -28.92 10.76
CA PRO A 278 31.32 -29.67 12.00
C PRO A 278 30.61 -28.85 13.08
N GLN A 279 30.56 -27.52 12.95
CA GLN A 279 29.88 -26.63 13.90
C GLN A 279 28.36 -26.56 13.70
N HIS A 280 27.85 -26.89 12.52
CA HIS A 280 26.44 -26.77 12.15
C HIS A 280 25.80 -28.16 12.03
N ALA A 281 25.03 -28.58 13.03
CA ALA A 281 24.44 -29.91 13.04
C ALA A 281 23.32 -30.06 12.00
N VAL A 282 23.44 -31.06 11.13
CA VAL A 282 22.44 -31.41 10.10
C VAL A 282 21.26 -32.15 10.71
N TYR A 283 20.03 -31.85 10.27
CA TYR A 283 18.86 -32.61 10.68
C TYR A 283 18.86 -34.03 10.10
N ASN A 284 18.51 -35.01 10.94
CA ASN A 284 18.32 -36.39 10.51
C ASN A 284 17.09 -36.95 11.23
N ASN A 285 16.03 -37.25 10.46
CA ASN A 285 14.75 -37.72 10.99
C ASN A 285 14.88 -39.04 11.77
N GLN A 286 15.73 -39.97 11.32
CA GLN A 286 15.91 -41.25 12.00
C GLN A 286 16.59 -41.06 13.37
N HIS A 287 17.60 -40.19 13.45
CA HIS A 287 18.24 -39.84 14.72
C HIS A 287 17.26 -39.14 15.67
N PHE A 288 16.46 -38.20 15.15
CA PHE A 288 15.44 -37.53 15.96
C PHE A 288 14.45 -38.55 16.53
N LYS A 289 13.92 -39.44 15.68
CA LYS A 289 12.97 -40.49 16.09
C LYS A 289 13.55 -41.43 17.14
N GLN A 290 14.78 -41.90 16.95
CA GLN A 290 15.47 -42.79 17.89
C GLN A 290 15.67 -42.12 19.25
N ASN A 291 16.12 -40.87 19.25
CA ASN A 291 16.38 -40.13 20.48
C ASN A 291 15.10 -39.65 21.17
N ALA A 292 14.03 -39.37 20.42
CA ALA A 292 12.71 -39.03 20.96
C ALA A 292 12.00 -40.25 21.56
N THR A 293 12.29 -41.46 21.10
CA THR A 293 11.64 -42.68 21.62
C THR A 293 12.30 -43.12 22.93
N PRO A 294 11.56 -43.24 24.05
CA PRO A 294 12.13 -43.73 25.31
C PRO A 294 12.60 -45.18 25.19
N SER A 295 13.76 -45.51 25.78
CA SER A 295 14.37 -46.86 25.71
C SER A 295 13.51 -47.96 26.35
N ASP A 296 12.70 -47.61 27.35
CA ASP A 296 11.84 -48.52 28.12
C ASP A 296 10.36 -48.51 27.64
N GLY A 297 10.04 -47.79 26.56
CA GLY A 297 8.67 -47.57 26.09
C GLY A 297 8.18 -48.54 25.02
N ASP A 298 6.86 -48.71 24.90
CA ASP A 298 6.16 -49.47 23.83
C ASP A 298 6.28 -48.80 22.43
N GLY A 299 7.23 -47.88 22.24
CA GLY A 299 7.41 -47.15 20.98
C GLY A 299 6.41 -46.02 20.69
N ARG A 300 5.34 -45.88 21.49
CA ARG A 300 4.36 -44.79 21.37
C ARG A 300 4.92 -43.50 21.95
N SER A 301 5.35 -42.59 21.07
CA SER A 301 5.89 -41.29 21.43
C SER A 301 5.48 -40.25 20.40
N TYR A 302 5.17 -39.06 20.88
CA TYR A 302 4.72 -37.93 20.07
C TYR A 302 5.76 -36.81 20.07
N ALA A 303 5.65 -35.97 19.05
CA ALA A 303 6.46 -34.77 18.90
C ALA A 303 5.58 -33.52 18.89
N SER A 304 6.19 -32.38 19.13
CA SER A 304 5.61 -31.06 18.98
C SER A 304 6.70 -30.10 18.50
N ALA A 305 6.29 -28.93 18.00
CA ALA A 305 7.22 -27.94 17.51
C ALA A 305 6.76 -26.52 17.90
N GLY A 306 7.73 -25.63 18.01
CA GLY A 306 7.52 -24.19 18.18
C GLY A 306 8.24 -23.45 17.06
N PHE A 307 7.57 -22.45 16.49
CA PHE A 307 8.12 -21.65 15.40
C PHE A 307 8.06 -20.17 15.76
N SER A 308 9.13 -19.45 15.47
CA SER A 308 9.20 -18.00 15.49
C SER A 308 9.93 -17.49 14.25
N LYS A 309 9.52 -16.30 13.81
CA LYS A 309 10.19 -15.56 12.73
C LYS A 309 10.28 -14.11 13.14
N ILE A 310 11.42 -13.51 12.85
CA ILE A 310 11.61 -12.07 12.92
C ILE A 310 11.96 -11.62 11.52
N THR A 311 11.12 -10.76 10.93
CA THR A 311 11.30 -10.24 9.57
C THR A 311 11.21 -8.73 9.55
N ARG A 312 11.98 -8.10 8.66
CA ARG A 312 11.89 -6.67 8.37
C ARG A 312 10.44 -6.35 7.94
N PRO A 313 9.83 -5.30 8.50
CA PRO A 313 8.47 -4.89 8.14
C PRO A 313 8.43 -4.21 6.76
N ASN A 314 8.64 -4.99 5.70
CA ASN A 314 8.83 -4.48 4.33
C ASN A 314 7.61 -3.70 3.80
N GLN A 315 6.38 -4.11 4.18
CA GLN A 315 5.17 -3.38 3.77
C GLN A 315 5.09 -1.98 4.41
N PRO A 316 5.22 -1.82 5.74
CA PRO A 316 5.37 -0.50 6.37
C PRO A 316 6.48 0.35 5.74
N VAL A 317 7.66 -0.24 5.52
CA VAL A 317 8.80 0.45 4.90
C VAL A 317 8.44 1.02 3.53
N ALA A 318 7.81 0.23 2.65
CA ALA A 318 7.42 0.68 1.32
C ALA A 318 6.49 1.90 1.35
N LEU A 319 5.50 1.88 2.26
CA LEU A 319 4.53 2.96 2.40
C LEU A 319 5.15 4.22 3.01
N THR A 320 6.05 4.07 3.98
CA THR A 320 6.83 5.17 4.56
C THR A 320 7.72 5.85 3.51
N VAL A 321 8.43 5.05 2.70
CA VAL A 321 9.26 5.58 1.62
C VAL A 321 8.42 6.35 0.60
N LEU A 322 7.31 5.77 0.16
CA LEU A 322 6.39 6.42 -0.79
C LEU A 322 5.88 7.77 -0.25
N TYR A 323 5.50 7.81 1.04
CA TYR A 323 5.07 9.04 1.70
C TYR A 323 6.17 10.12 1.71
N HIS A 324 7.42 9.78 2.05
CA HIS A 324 8.52 10.75 2.09
C HIS A 324 8.95 11.22 0.71
N VAL A 325 8.90 10.36 -0.32
CA VAL A 325 9.14 10.78 -1.72
C VAL A 325 8.09 11.80 -2.15
N TYR A 326 6.80 11.55 -1.84
CA TYR A 326 5.74 12.52 -2.12
C TYR A 326 5.93 13.84 -1.38
N ARG A 327 6.30 13.78 -0.08
CA ARG A 327 6.55 14.99 0.72
C ARG A 327 7.67 15.83 0.11
N ARG A 328 8.76 15.19 -0.30
CA ARG A 328 9.87 15.88 -0.98
C ARG A 328 9.45 16.51 -2.29
N LEU A 329 8.62 15.82 -3.09
CA LEU A 329 8.08 16.38 -4.32
C LEU A 329 7.23 17.65 -4.06
N MET A 330 6.40 17.62 -3.03
CA MET A 330 5.60 18.78 -2.61
C MET A 330 6.47 19.95 -2.14
N GLU A 331 7.54 19.68 -1.38
CA GLU A 331 8.54 20.69 -0.98
C GLU A 331 9.16 21.35 -2.22
N ARG A 332 9.54 20.57 -3.24
CA ARG A 332 10.12 21.10 -4.49
C ARG A 332 9.12 21.94 -5.30
N MET A 333 7.86 21.52 -5.38
CA MET A 333 6.80 22.33 -6.00
C MET A 333 6.60 23.67 -5.28
N GLN A 334 6.69 23.67 -3.95
CA GLN A 334 6.59 24.89 -3.15
C GLN A 334 7.78 25.81 -3.36
N GLU A 335 9.01 25.27 -3.46
CA GLU A 335 10.20 26.05 -3.73
C GLU A 335 10.17 26.68 -5.13
N ASN A 336 9.75 25.94 -6.16
CA ASN A 336 9.59 26.48 -7.52
C ASN A 336 8.58 27.62 -7.60
N ALA A 337 7.57 27.61 -6.73
CA ALA A 337 6.57 28.67 -6.66
C ALA A 337 7.08 29.95 -5.97
N ARG A 338 8.21 29.93 -5.26
CA ARG A 338 8.80 31.11 -4.61
C ARG A 338 9.58 31.95 -5.62
N MET A 339 8.85 32.66 -6.47
CA MET A 339 9.39 33.65 -7.40
C MET A 339 9.09 35.06 -6.92
N ASP A 340 9.94 36.02 -7.30
CA ASP A 340 9.66 37.43 -7.06
C ASP A 340 8.51 37.92 -7.95
N ARG A 341 7.77 38.91 -7.46
CA ARG A 341 6.61 39.47 -8.17
C ARG A 341 6.96 40.04 -9.55
N GLY A 342 8.17 40.58 -9.72
CA GLY A 342 8.63 41.15 -11.00
C GLY A 342 8.72 40.07 -12.07
N SER A 343 9.42 38.97 -11.78
CA SER A 343 9.53 37.83 -12.68
C SER A 343 8.17 37.21 -13.03
N ILE A 344 7.23 37.15 -12.08
CA ILE A 344 5.87 36.65 -12.35
C ILE A 344 5.11 37.61 -13.28
N GLN A 345 5.25 38.93 -13.06
CA GLN A 345 4.64 39.95 -13.93
C GLN A 345 5.22 39.91 -15.33
N GLU A 346 6.53 39.73 -15.49
CA GLU A 346 7.19 39.57 -16.78
C GLU A 346 6.71 38.30 -17.50
N LEU A 347 6.67 37.16 -16.80
CA LEU A 347 6.21 35.88 -17.35
C LEU A 347 4.79 35.93 -17.93
N LEU A 348 3.91 36.74 -17.32
CA LEU A 348 2.51 36.91 -17.71
C LEU A 348 2.26 38.17 -18.54
N GLU A 349 3.29 38.98 -18.76
CA GLU A 349 3.24 40.32 -19.38
C GLU A 349 2.20 41.25 -18.72
N LEU A 350 2.20 41.28 -17.38
CA LEU A 350 1.33 42.10 -16.53
C LEU A 350 2.01 43.36 -15.99
N GLU A 351 3.14 43.75 -16.57
CA GLU A 351 3.87 44.95 -16.18
C GLU A 351 3.07 46.23 -16.53
N PRO A 352 3.18 47.32 -15.73
CA PRO A 352 2.43 48.58 -15.93
C PRO A 352 2.37 49.09 -17.36
N HIS A 353 3.49 49.03 -18.09
CA HIS A 353 3.61 49.56 -19.43
C HIS A 353 2.88 48.72 -20.49
N CYS A 354 2.71 47.41 -20.28
CA CYS A 354 2.07 46.50 -21.24
C CYS A 354 0.58 46.82 -21.41
N TRP A 355 -0.15 46.98 -20.30
CA TRP A 355 -1.58 47.27 -20.37
C TRP A 355 -1.89 48.74 -20.67
N GLU A 356 -1.00 49.68 -20.32
CA GLU A 356 -1.09 51.07 -20.76
C GLU A 356 -0.97 51.19 -22.28
N HIS A 357 -0.01 50.49 -22.89
CA HIS A 357 0.12 50.41 -24.35
C HIS A 357 -1.13 49.80 -24.99
N ASP A 358 -1.61 48.68 -24.43
CA ASP A 358 -2.79 47.97 -24.92
C ASP A 358 -4.04 48.87 -24.94
N ILE A 359 -4.28 49.68 -23.91
CA ILE A 359 -5.41 50.61 -23.83
C ILE A 359 -5.22 51.82 -24.75
N GLN A 360 -4.01 52.41 -24.77
CA GLN A 360 -3.71 53.53 -25.66
C GLN A 360 -3.90 53.15 -27.14
N SER A 361 -3.62 51.90 -27.50
CA SER A 361 -3.83 51.39 -28.86
C SER A 361 -5.30 51.33 -29.29
N LEU A 362 -6.26 51.41 -28.36
CA LEU A 362 -7.70 51.42 -28.64
C LEU A 362 -8.24 52.82 -28.94
N LEU A 363 -7.51 53.87 -28.55
CA LEU A 363 -8.01 55.24 -28.62
C LEU A 363 -7.73 55.86 -29.99
N PRO A 364 -8.71 56.57 -30.58
CA PRO A 364 -8.44 57.43 -31.71
C PRO A 364 -7.55 58.60 -31.26
N ASP A 365 -6.74 59.11 -32.19
CA ASP A 365 -6.00 60.36 -32.00
C ASP A 365 -6.95 61.47 -31.49
N PRO A 366 -6.63 62.17 -30.38
CA PRO A 366 -7.47 63.23 -29.81
C PRO A 366 -7.97 64.25 -30.83
N GLN A 367 -7.16 64.57 -31.85
CA GLN A 367 -7.58 65.48 -32.91
C GLN A 367 -8.63 64.86 -33.83
N LYS A 368 -8.49 63.57 -34.17
CA LYS A 368 -9.46 62.82 -34.98
C LYS A 368 -10.77 62.55 -34.24
N ALA A 369 -10.71 62.42 -32.90
CA ALA A 369 -11.89 62.19 -32.06
C ALA A 369 -12.89 63.36 -32.13
N VAL A 370 -12.42 64.58 -32.33
CA VAL A 370 -13.24 65.81 -32.39
C VAL A 370 -13.43 66.38 -33.80
N GLU A 371 -12.68 65.90 -34.79
CA GLU A 371 -12.68 66.43 -36.17
C GLU A 371 -14.07 66.40 -36.83
N GLY A 372 -14.81 65.30 -36.68
CA GLY A 372 -16.17 65.17 -37.22
C GLY A 372 -17.23 66.02 -36.50
N MET A 373 -16.91 66.55 -35.32
CA MET A 373 -17.82 67.38 -34.53
C MET A 373 -17.90 68.81 -35.06
N PHE A 374 -16.91 69.27 -35.81
CA PHE A 374 -16.89 70.60 -36.42
C PHE A 374 -18.04 70.84 -37.41
N SER A 375 -18.46 69.79 -38.12
CA SER A 375 -19.58 69.86 -39.07
C SER A 375 -20.96 69.91 -38.41
N LEU A 376 -21.06 69.71 -37.09
CA LEU A 376 -22.33 69.59 -36.36
C LEU A 376 -22.81 70.91 -35.73
N LEU A 377 -22.18 72.02 -36.10
CA LEU A 377 -22.48 73.37 -35.61
C LEU A 377 -23.93 73.79 -35.94
N HIS A 378 -24.71 74.11 -34.90
CA HIS A 378 -26.11 74.51 -35.00
C HIS A 378 -26.25 76.02 -34.68
N SER A 379 -25.62 76.91 -35.45
CA SER A 379 -25.41 78.30 -35.02
C SER A 379 -26.64 79.22 -35.21
N LYS A 380 -27.18 79.75 -34.10
CA LYS A 380 -28.00 80.99 -34.05
C LYS A 380 -27.55 82.00 -32.97
N ILE A 381 -26.46 81.74 -32.24
CA ILE A 381 -25.99 82.53 -31.08
C ILE A 381 -24.81 83.44 -31.45
N SER A 382 -24.80 84.65 -30.89
CA SER A 382 -23.71 85.63 -31.08
C SER A 382 -22.52 85.37 -30.15
N LEU A 383 -21.34 85.88 -30.53
CA LEU A 383 -20.12 85.71 -29.73
C LEU A 383 -20.25 86.35 -28.32
N ASN A 384 -20.94 87.48 -28.20
CA ASN A 384 -21.13 88.15 -26.91
C ASN A 384 -22.04 87.35 -25.97
N GLU A 385 -23.08 86.71 -26.50
CA GLU A 385 -23.95 85.82 -25.72
C GLU A 385 -23.17 84.59 -25.25
N LEU A 386 -22.37 83.98 -26.13
CA LEU A 386 -21.56 82.79 -25.83
C LEU A 386 -20.57 83.03 -24.67
N MET A 387 -19.96 84.21 -24.61
CA MET A 387 -18.97 84.56 -23.57
C MET A 387 -19.58 84.60 -22.16
N THR A 388 -20.88 84.85 -22.02
CA THR A 388 -21.58 84.92 -20.73
C THR A 388 -22.06 83.56 -20.21
N LEU A 389 -22.04 82.53 -21.06
CA LEU A 389 -22.52 81.19 -20.73
C LEU A 389 -21.43 80.39 -20.00
N THR A 390 -21.88 79.43 -19.20
CA THR A 390 -21.01 78.34 -18.71
C THR A 390 -20.60 77.43 -19.87
N LEU A 391 -19.50 76.68 -19.74
CA LEU A 391 -19.09 75.73 -20.79
C LEU A 391 -20.19 74.70 -21.11
N ARG A 392 -20.98 74.29 -20.12
CA ARG A 392 -22.13 73.37 -20.31
C ARG A 392 -23.24 74.01 -21.15
N GLN A 393 -23.58 75.26 -20.84
CA GLN A 393 -24.57 76.03 -21.61
C GLN A 393 -24.05 76.37 -23.01
N ALA A 394 -22.76 76.67 -23.15
CA ALA A 394 -22.11 76.93 -24.43
C ALA A 394 -22.11 75.69 -25.34
N GLU A 395 -21.88 74.49 -24.80
CA GLU A 395 -22.00 73.24 -25.54
C GLU A 395 -23.40 73.06 -26.13
N SER A 396 -24.42 73.23 -25.27
CA SER A 396 -25.83 73.10 -25.66
C SER A 396 -26.26 74.18 -26.65
N ALA A 397 -25.77 75.41 -26.49
CA ALA A 397 -26.00 76.52 -27.40
C ALA A 397 -25.38 76.30 -28.79
N LEU A 398 -24.18 75.72 -28.86
CA LEU A 398 -23.43 75.54 -30.10
C LEU A 398 -23.83 74.26 -30.87
N TYR A 399 -24.18 73.19 -30.14
CA TYR A 399 -24.38 71.86 -30.71
C TYR A 399 -25.70 71.18 -30.30
N GLY A 400 -26.48 71.77 -29.39
CA GLY A 400 -27.70 71.15 -28.83
C GLY A 400 -27.35 69.93 -27.98
N GLY A 401 -27.39 68.75 -28.62
CA GLY A 401 -26.87 67.47 -28.10
C GLY A 401 -26.11 66.66 -29.14
N ASN A 402 -25.90 67.21 -30.35
CA ASN A 402 -25.30 66.49 -31.48
C ASN A 402 -23.82 66.17 -31.24
N ALA A 403 -23.10 67.04 -30.54
CA ALA A 403 -21.70 66.82 -30.15
C ALA A 403 -21.57 65.60 -29.23
N GLN A 404 -22.37 65.53 -28.17
CA GLN A 404 -22.38 64.42 -27.23
C GLN A 404 -22.80 63.11 -27.92
N SER A 405 -23.86 63.15 -28.73
CA SER A 405 -24.34 61.97 -29.47
C SER A 405 -23.31 61.47 -30.50
N PHE A 406 -22.57 62.38 -31.15
CA PHE A 406 -21.48 62.02 -32.05
C PHE A 406 -20.35 61.33 -31.29
N PHE A 407 -19.93 61.87 -30.14
CA PHE A 407 -18.86 61.28 -29.33
C PHE A 407 -19.25 59.90 -28.78
N GLU A 408 -20.48 59.76 -28.29
CA GLU A 408 -21.03 58.46 -27.86
C GLU A 408 -21.03 57.44 -28.99
N THR A 409 -21.48 57.83 -30.19
CA THR A 409 -21.65 56.90 -31.31
C THR A 409 -20.33 56.54 -31.99
N ASN A 410 -19.44 57.50 -32.18
CA ASN A 410 -18.23 57.31 -33.00
C ASN A 410 -16.98 57.02 -32.17
N VAL A 411 -16.94 57.45 -30.91
CA VAL A 411 -15.79 57.23 -30.02
C VAL A 411 -16.12 56.16 -28.99
N ILE A 412 -17.14 56.36 -28.15
CA ILE A 412 -17.44 55.44 -27.04
C ILE A 412 -17.84 54.06 -27.58
N ARG A 413 -18.88 53.96 -28.43
CA ARG A 413 -19.32 52.66 -28.97
C ARG A 413 -18.24 51.97 -29.82
N GLY A 414 -17.46 52.75 -30.57
CA GLY A 414 -16.35 52.23 -31.37
C GLY A 414 -15.28 51.59 -30.49
N LEU A 415 -14.92 52.28 -29.40
CA LEU A 415 -13.95 51.80 -28.43
C LEU A 415 -14.47 50.60 -27.63
N GLU A 416 -15.73 50.63 -27.18
CA GLU A 416 -16.37 49.49 -26.50
C GLU A 416 -16.35 48.22 -27.37
N LYS A 417 -16.67 48.37 -28.66
CA LYS A 417 -16.61 47.27 -29.62
C LYS A 417 -15.19 46.72 -29.74
N GLN A 418 -14.18 47.57 -29.93
CA GLN A 418 -12.78 47.15 -30.01
C GLN A 418 -12.28 46.49 -28.72
N PHE A 419 -12.71 47.00 -27.57
CA PHE A 419 -12.36 46.43 -26.27
C PHE A 419 -12.86 44.99 -26.13
N VAL A 420 -14.12 44.74 -26.54
CA VAL A 420 -14.71 43.39 -26.54
C VAL A 420 -14.01 42.48 -27.56
N GLU A 421 -13.76 42.97 -28.78
CA GLU A 421 -13.09 42.20 -29.85
C GLU A 421 -11.66 41.76 -29.45
N ARG A 422 -10.95 42.57 -28.67
CA ARG A 422 -9.59 42.27 -28.19
C ARG A 422 -9.53 41.20 -27.09
N ASN A 423 -10.65 40.89 -26.44
CA ASN A 423 -10.81 39.84 -25.42
C ASN A 423 -9.61 39.72 -24.45
N PHE A 424 -9.30 40.81 -23.74
CA PHE A 424 -8.16 40.86 -22.82
C PHE A 424 -8.18 39.75 -21.76
N ALA A 425 -9.35 39.50 -21.14
CA ALA A 425 -9.53 38.43 -20.16
C ALA A 425 -9.16 37.06 -20.75
N GLY A 426 -9.65 36.73 -21.94
CA GLY A 426 -9.31 35.49 -22.63
C GLY A 426 -7.83 35.35 -22.96
N ARG A 427 -7.15 36.45 -23.31
CA ARG A 427 -5.69 36.45 -23.55
C ARG A 427 -4.92 36.15 -22.26
N LEU A 428 -5.28 36.77 -21.15
CA LEU A 428 -4.68 36.47 -19.85
C LEU A 428 -4.93 35.02 -19.44
N LYS A 429 -6.16 34.53 -19.57
CA LYS A 429 -6.53 33.14 -19.31
C LYS A 429 -5.66 32.15 -20.10
N ALA A 430 -5.47 32.40 -21.40
CA ALA A 430 -4.64 31.57 -22.26
C ALA A 430 -3.15 31.59 -21.86
N ARG A 431 -2.64 32.73 -21.38
CA ARG A 431 -1.27 32.85 -20.85
C ARG A 431 -1.10 32.09 -19.54
N LEU A 432 -2.03 32.24 -18.60
CA LEU A 432 -2.03 31.50 -17.34
C LEU A 432 -2.04 29.98 -17.61
N GLU A 433 -2.89 29.53 -18.53
CA GLU A 433 -2.96 28.12 -18.91
C GLU A 433 -1.65 27.62 -19.55
N SER A 434 -1.08 28.36 -20.51
CA SER A 434 0.10 27.90 -21.26
C SER A 434 1.43 28.07 -20.52
N LYS A 435 1.61 29.17 -19.77
CA LYS A 435 2.87 29.52 -19.10
C LYS A 435 2.96 29.02 -17.66
N VAL A 436 1.82 28.81 -17.00
CA VAL A 436 1.77 28.39 -15.58
C VAL A 436 1.26 26.97 -15.46
N ILE A 437 0.03 26.68 -15.90
CA ILE A 437 -0.60 25.37 -15.67
C ILE A 437 0.05 24.26 -16.48
N ARG A 438 0.29 24.48 -17.77
CA ARG A 438 0.93 23.50 -18.67
C ARG A 438 2.45 23.43 -18.53
N ASN A 439 3.05 24.36 -17.80
CA ASN A 439 4.46 24.29 -17.47
C ASN A 439 4.69 23.28 -16.33
N SER A 440 5.55 22.30 -16.56
CA SER A 440 5.81 21.22 -15.61
C SER A 440 6.43 21.71 -14.30
N LEU A 441 7.14 22.85 -14.31
CA LEU A 441 7.79 23.40 -13.12
C LEU A 441 6.83 24.10 -12.15
N TYR A 442 5.72 24.67 -12.66
CA TYR A 442 4.86 25.59 -11.89
C TYR A 442 3.51 24.97 -11.50
N GLY A 443 2.67 24.70 -12.50
CA GLY A 443 1.35 24.07 -12.31
C GLY A 443 0.38 24.84 -11.41
N TYR A 444 -0.62 24.11 -10.88
CA TYR A 444 -1.64 24.64 -9.98
C TYR A 444 -1.09 25.11 -8.63
N TYR A 445 0.02 24.56 -8.17
CA TYR A 445 0.61 24.96 -6.89
C TYR A 445 1.17 26.38 -6.95
N SER A 446 1.91 26.70 -8.01
CA SER A 446 2.39 28.06 -8.25
C SER A 446 1.24 29.03 -8.53
N ALA A 447 0.26 28.61 -9.33
CA ALA A 447 -0.94 29.41 -9.60
C ALA A 447 -1.67 29.81 -8.31
N TYR A 448 -1.83 28.88 -7.36
CA TYR A 448 -2.46 29.14 -6.07
C TYR A 448 -1.68 30.17 -5.23
N LEU A 449 -0.35 30.02 -5.12
CA LEU A 449 0.47 30.95 -4.34
C LEU A 449 0.52 32.35 -4.95
N TRP A 450 0.71 32.46 -6.27
CA TRP A 450 0.81 33.75 -6.97
C TRP A 450 -0.50 34.54 -6.99
N THR A 451 -1.63 33.86 -6.81
CA THR A 451 -2.97 34.48 -6.74
C THR A 451 -3.49 34.61 -5.31
N SER A 452 -2.76 34.15 -4.29
CA SER A 452 -3.21 34.20 -2.89
C SER A 452 -3.28 35.63 -2.35
N TYR A 453 -4.31 35.95 -1.56
CA TYR A 453 -4.40 37.26 -0.89
C TYR A 453 -3.43 37.44 0.28
N LYS A 454 -2.88 36.34 0.80
CA LYS A 454 -2.11 36.34 2.04
C LYS A 454 -0.61 36.54 1.84
N GLU A 455 -0.11 36.33 0.62
CA GLU A 455 1.33 36.38 0.35
C GLU A 455 1.81 37.76 -0.11
N SER A 456 2.95 38.19 0.44
CA SER A 456 3.70 39.36 -0.01
C SER A 456 4.29 39.08 -1.39
N GLY A 457 3.63 39.57 -2.45
CA GLY A 457 4.02 39.30 -3.84
C GLY A 457 2.87 38.88 -4.76
N SER A 458 1.66 38.70 -4.20
CA SER A 458 0.46 38.35 -4.96
C SER A 458 0.17 39.27 -6.15
N LEU A 459 -0.19 38.67 -7.28
CA LEU A 459 -0.65 39.40 -8.47
C LEU A 459 -1.96 40.12 -8.21
N ILE A 460 -2.88 39.49 -7.47
CA ILE A 460 -4.20 40.06 -7.19
C ILE A 460 -4.07 41.32 -6.35
N SER A 461 -3.26 41.30 -5.28
CA SER A 461 -3.05 42.49 -4.45
C SER A 461 -2.46 43.64 -5.27
N GLY A 462 -1.50 43.32 -6.14
CA GLY A 462 -0.86 44.26 -7.04
C GLY A 462 -1.80 44.95 -8.03
N ILE A 463 -2.63 44.16 -8.72
CA ILE A 463 -3.60 44.68 -9.70
C ILE A 463 -4.72 45.44 -8.99
N ARG A 464 -5.16 44.98 -7.80
CA ARG A 464 -6.19 45.64 -7.01
C ARG A 464 -5.75 47.00 -6.50
N GLU A 465 -4.49 47.15 -6.09
CA GLU A 465 -3.90 48.44 -5.73
C GLU A 465 -3.95 49.41 -6.93
N LYS A 466 -3.52 48.95 -8.12
CA LYS A 466 -3.59 49.75 -9.35
C LYS A 466 -5.02 50.09 -9.77
N ALA A 467 -5.99 49.20 -9.54
CA ALA A 467 -7.40 49.46 -9.80
C ALA A 467 -7.94 50.56 -8.88
N LYS A 468 -7.59 50.53 -7.59
CA LYS A 468 -7.95 51.58 -6.62
C LYS A 468 -7.33 52.93 -6.98
N GLU A 469 -6.05 52.96 -7.36
CA GLU A 469 -5.38 54.18 -7.83
C GLU A 469 -6.08 54.76 -9.07
N THR A 470 -6.39 53.91 -10.05
CA THR A 470 -7.08 54.32 -11.29
C THR A 470 -8.50 54.82 -11.02
N ALA A 471 -9.24 54.17 -10.12
CA ALA A 471 -10.59 54.61 -9.72
C ALA A 471 -10.55 55.99 -9.04
N LYS A 472 -9.56 56.24 -8.19
CA LYS A 472 -9.36 57.55 -7.54
C LYS A 472 -9.05 58.64 -8.57
N LEU A 473 -8.17 58.37 -9.54
CA LEU A 473 -7.87 59.30 -10.63
C LEU A 473 -9.10 59.60 -11.49
N LEU A 474 -9.93 58.58 -11.76
CA LEU A 474 -11.18 58.75 -12.51
C LEU A 474 -12.18 59.62 -11.76
N GLU A 475 -12.33 59.45 -10.44
CA GLU A 475 -13.19 60.28 -9.60
C GLU A 475 -12.72 61.73 -9.54
N GLN A 476 -11.41 61.95 -9.37
CA GLN A 476 -10.79 63.28 -9.40
C GLN A 476 -11.03 63.96 -10.75
N GLY A 477 -10.74 63.28 -11.86
CA GLY A 477 -10.95 63.86 -13.18
C GLY A 477 -12.43 64.12 -13.50
N ARG A 478 -13.37 63.31 -13.01
CA ARG A 478 -14.82 63.59 -13.13
C ARG A 478 -15.21 64.87 -12.38
N ALA A 479 -14.69 65.06 -11.18
CA ALA A 479 -14.91 66.29 -10.40
C ALA A 479 -14.30 67.52 -11.09
N GLU A 480 -13.10 67.38 -11.67
CA GLU A 480 -12.46 68.45 -12.45
C GLU A 480 -13.26 68.78 -13.72
N LEU A 481 -13.83 67.80 -14.42
CA LEU A 481 -14.68 68.04 -15.59
C LEU A 481 -15.98 68.75 -15.21
N ASP A 482 -16.60 68.40 -14.07
CA ASP A 482 -17.79 69.08 -13.57
C ASP A 482 -17.48 70.53 -13.16
N GLN A 483 -16.33 70.76 -12.54
CA GLN A 483 -15.84 72.10 -12.23
C GLN A 483 -15.61 72.90 -13.52
N LEU A 484 -14.92 72.32 -14.50
CA LEU A 484 -14.69 72.94 -15.81
C LEU A 484 -16.02 73.30 -16.48
N TYR A 485 -17.00 72.41 -16.46
CA TYR A 485 -18.32 72.67 -17.02
C TYR A 485 -19.08 73.84 -16.36
N ALA A 486 -18.79 74.14 -15.09
CA ALA A 486 -19.36 75.25 -14.34
C ALA A 486 -18.67 76.60 -14.59
N GLU A 487 -17.45 76.59 -15.14
CA GLU A 487 -16.71 77.80 -15.51
C GLU A 487 -17.35 78.50 -16.71
N ARG A 488 -17.17 79.83 -16.78
CA ARG A 488 -17.65 80.63 -17.91
C ARG A 488 -16.69 80.57 -19.09
N VAL A 489 -17.22 80.71 -20.30
CA VAL A 489 -16.41 80.76 -21.54
C VAL A 489 -15.38 81.89 -21.46
N GLU A 490 -15.72 83.04 -20.88
CA GLU A 490 -14.80 84.19 -20.71
C GLU A 490 -13.55 83.91 -19.85
N GLN A 491 -13.62 82.91 -18.96
CA GLN A 491 -12.55 82.57 -18.03
C GLN A 491 -11.52 81.64 -18.67
N GLN A 492 -11.85 81.04 -19.82
CA GLN A 492 -11.00 80.07 -20.50
C GLN A 492 -9.81 80.72 -21.21
N SER A 493 -8.69 79.99 -21.27
CA SER A 493 -7.45 80.43 -21.90
C SER A 493 -7.63 80.78 -23.38
N PHE A 494 -8.43 80.00 -24.12
CA PHE A 494 -8.71 80.23 -25.54
C PHE A 494 -9.65 81.42 -25.80
N ALA A 495 -10.35 81.92 -24.78
CA ALA A 495 -11.24 83.07 -24.89
C ALA A 495 -10.50 84.42 -24.65
N LYS A 496 -9.26 84.37 -24.15
CA LYS A 496 -8.39 85.53 -23.96
C LYS A 496 -7.82 86.00 -25.30
N THR A 497 -8.61 86.77 -26.04
CA THR A 497 -8.20 87.46 -27.27
C THR A 497 -7.56 88.82 -26.96
N SER A 498 -6.57 89.22 -27.76
CA SER A 498 -5.93 90.53 -27.66
C SER A 498 -6.96 91.65 -27.87
N LEU A 499 -6.82 92.79 -27.17
CA LEU A 499 -7.71 93.95 -27.30
C LEU A 499 -7.84 94.45 -28.76
N TRP A 500 -6.82 94.20 -29.59
CA TRP A 500 -6.78 94.49 -31.02
C TRP A 500 -7.70 93.59 -31.86
N ASP A 501 -7.87 92.32 -31.50
CA ASP A 501 -8.74 91.36 -32.21
C ASP A 501 -10.23 91.59 -31.91
N ARG A 502 -10.55 92.05 -30.69
CA ARG A 502 -11.91 92.50 -30.31
C ARG A 502 -12.36 93.73 -31.08
N LEU A 503 -11.45 94.66 -31.39
CA LEU A 503 -11.75 95.91 -32.10
C LEU A 503 -11.97 95.70 -33.61
N MET A 504 -11.38 94.64 -34.17
CA MET A 504 -11.44 94.31 -35.60
C MET A 504 -12.53 93.26 -35.96
N ASN A 505 -13.34 92.78 -35.01
CA ASN A 505 -14.35 91.72 -35.22
C ASN A 505 -13.81 90.48 -35.96
N LYS A 506 -12.53 90.12 -35.75
CA LYS A 506 -11.87 89.01 -36.49
C LYS A 506 -12.17 87.63 -35.90
N THR A 507 -12.59 87.55 -34.65
CA THR A 507 -12.87 86.28 -33.98
C THR A 507 -14.30 85.84 -34.26
N SER A 508 -14.48 84.82 -35.10
CA SER A 508 -15.79 84.23 -35.35
C SER A 508 -16.09 83.10 -34.36
N VAL A 509 -17.37 82.79 -34.16
CA VAL A 509 -17.81 81.61 -33.36
C VAL A 509 -17.10 80.32 -33.83
N LYS A 510 -16.80 80.21 -35.14
CA LYS A 510 -16.05 79.07 -35.72
C LYS A 510 -14.58 78.99 -35.30
N GLY A 511 -13.97 80.10 -34.87
CA GLY A 511 -12.58 80.11 -34.38
C GLY A 511 -12.44 79.60 -32.94
N MET A 512 -13.52 79.67 -32.14
CA MET A 512 -13.52 79.21 -30.75
C MET A 512 -13.99 77.77 -30.57
N THR A 513 -14.69 77.20 -31.56
CA THR A 513 -15.27 75.86 -31.48
C THR A 513 -14.23 74.75 -31.40
N ARG A 514 -13.07 74.91 -32.05
CA ARG A 514 -11.97 73.94 -32.02
C ARG A 514 -11.26 73.85 -30.67
N PRO A 515 -10.73 74.95 -30.11
CA PRO A 515 -10.19 74.94 -28.76
C PRO A 515 -11.22 74.50 -27.70
N PHE A 516 -12.50 74.85 -27.87
CA PHE A 516 -13.57 74.42 -26.97
C PHE A 516 -13.77 72.90 -27.00
N LEU A 517 -13.91 72.30 -28.19
CA LEU A 517 -14.08 70.86 -28.33
C LEU A 517 -12.83 70.11 -27.87
N GLU A 518 -11.64 70.57 -28.21
CA GLU A 518 -10.38 69.97 -27.76
C GLU A 518 -10.25 70.00 -26.23
N LEU A 519 -10.69 71.09 -25.56
CA LEU A 519 -10.66 71.18 -24.10
C LEU A 519 -11.66 70.22 -23.42
N VAL A 520 -12.94 70.30 -23.80
CA VAL A 520 -14.00 69.52 -23.14
C VAL A 520 -13.94 68.04 -23.52
N TYR A 521 -13.80 67.75 -24.81
CA TYR A 521 -13.78 66.36 -25.31
C TYR A 521 -12.40 65.71 -25.21
N GLY A 522 -11.31 66.49 -25.12
CA GLY A 522 -10.00 65.97 -24.72
C GLY A 522 -10.03 65.43 -23.30
N MET A 523 -10.60 66.18 -22.35
CA MET A 523 -10.78 65.71 -20.98
C MET A 523 -11.73 64.50 -20.88
N LYS A 524 -12.84 64.50 -21.64
CA LYS A 524 -13.71 63.30 -21.73
C LYS A 524 -12.99 62.08 -22.30
N LEU A 525 -12.05 62.27 -23.23
CA LEU A 525 -11.23 61.19 -23.79
C LEU A 525 -10.26 60.62 -22.75
N GLU A 526 -9.64 61.48 -21.92
CA GLU A 526 -8.78 61.06 -20.80
C GLU A 526 -9.58 60.29 -19.73
N LEU A 527 -10.78 60.75 -19.39
CA LEU A 527 -11.67 60.01 -18.49
C LEU A 527 -12.09 58.66 -19.06
N LEU A 528 -12.37 58.61 -20.37
CA LEU A 528 -12.68 57.36 -21.05
C LEU A 528 -11.49 56.40 -21.00
N LEU A 529 -10.25 56.89 -21.15
CA LEU A 529 -9.03 56.08 -21.00
C LEU A 529 -8.94 55.47 -19.59
N LEU A 530 -9.14 56.29 -18.55
CA LEU A 530 -9.11 55.82 -17.16
C LEU A 530 -10.24 54.81 -16.88
N GLU A 531 -11.42 55.01 -17.44
CA GLU A 531 -12.56 54.09 -17.32
C GLU A 531 -12.27 52.73 -17.98
N MET A 532 -11.67 52.74 -19.17
CA MET A 532 -11.26 51.51 -19.85
C MET A 532 -10.10 50.81 -19.15
N LYS A 533 -9.18 51.57 -18.56
CA LYS A 533 -8.10 51.06 -17.70
C LYS A 533 -8.65 50.35 -16.49
N LEU A 534 -9.61 50.95 -15.80
CA LEU A 534 -10.27 50.33 -14.66
C LEU A 534 -11.04 49.06 -15.08
N ARG A 535 -11.74 49.10 -16.21
CA ARG A 535 -12.45 47.93 -16.76
C ARG A 535 -11.51 46.77 -17.08
N LEU A 536 -10.35 47.04 -17.67
CA LEU A 536 -9.32 46.04 -17.96
C LEU A 536 -8.78 45.41 -16.68
N LEU A 537 -8.39 46.24 -15.70
CA LEU A 537 -7.87 45.77 -14.42
C LEU A 537 -8.87 44.90 -13.69
N ASN A 538 -10.15 45.28 -13.69
CA ASN A 538 -11.22 44.48 -13.08
C ASN A 538 -11.43 43.15 -13.81
N ALA A 539 -11.32 43.12 -15.14
CA ALA A 539 -11.38 41.88 -15.91
C ALA A 539 -10.21 40.94 -15.59
N TYR A 540 -8.99 41.49 -15.41
CA TYR A 540 -7.83 40.71 -14.98
C TYR A 540 -7.97 40.20 -13.54
N LEU A 541 -8.49 41.03 -12.62
CA LEU A 541 -8.78 40.58 -11.25
C LEU A 541 -9.74 39.41 -11.24
N GLN A 542 -10.83 39.48 -12.00
CA GLN A 542 -11.80 38.40 -12.10
C GLN A 542 -11.15 37.09 -12.59
N GLU A 543 -10.36 37.12 -13.66
CA GLU A 543 -9.70 35.91 -14.17
C GLU A 543 -8.68 35.32 -13.19
N LEU A 544 -7.97 36.17 -12.44
CA LEU A 544 -7.04 35.70 -11.41
C LEU A 544 -7.76 35.12 -10.18
N GLU A 545 -8.90 35.70 -9.80
CA GLU A 545 -9.76 35.19 -8.74
C GLU A 545 -10.37 33.82 -9.14
N GLU A 546 -10.88 33.69 -10.37
CA GLU A 546 -11.36 32.41 -10.90
C GLU A 546 -10.25 31.33 -10.94
N LEU A 547 -9.03 31.72 -11.33
CA LEU A 547 -7.88 30.81 -11.28
C LEU A 547 -7.52 30.41 -9.85
N HIS A 548 -7.58 31.34 -8.90
CA HIS A 548 -7.30 31.07 -7.50
C HIS A 548 -8.24 30.01 -6.94
N ASP A 549 -9.55 30.19 -7.15
CA ASP A 549 -10.58 29.25 -6.68
C ASP A 549 -10.39 27.86 -7.29
N ARG A 550 -10.10 27.82 -8.60
CA ARG A 550 -9.78 26.56 -9.28
C ARG A 550 -8.52 25.91 -8.69
N ALA A 551 -7.44 26.66 -8.54
CA ALA A 551 -6.17 26.15 -8.01
C ALA A 551 -6.30 25.68 -6.55
N GLN A 552 -7.10 26.36 -5.74
CA GLN A 552 -7.40 25.96 -4.36
C GLN A 552 -7.97 24.54 -4.30
N SER A 553 -8.93 24.21 -5.17
CA SER A 553 -9.51 22.86 -5.22
C SER A 553 -8.45 21.77 -5.50
N PHE A 554 -7.44 22.09 -6.32
CA PHE A 554 -6.32 21.18 -6.59
C PHE A 554 -5.35 21.07 -5.40
N ILE A 555 -5.09 22.17 -4.69
CA ILE A 555 -4.28 22.14 -3.47
C ILE A 555 -4.92 21.26 -2.39
N GLU A 556 -6.24 21.32 -2.24
CA GLU A 556 -6.98 20.45 -1.32
C GLU A 556 -6.81 18.97 -1.69
N ARG A 557 -6.83 18.65 -2.99
CA ARG A 557 -6.56 17.28 -3.49
C ARG A 557 -5.12 16.83 -3.24
N PHE A 558 -4.12 17.69 -3.42
CA PHE A 558 -2.73 17.38 -3.04
C PHE A 558 -2.60 17.08 -1.53
N ARG A 559 -3.26 17.86 -0.67
CA ARG A 559 -3.27 17.62 0.79
C ARG A 559 -4.02 16.35 1.15
N GLN A 560 -5.11 16.03 0.45
CA GLN A 560 -5.86 14.79 0.64
C GLN A 560 -4.99 13.58 0.30
N LEU A 561 -4.27 13.62 -0.82
CA LEU A 561 -3.34 12.55 -1.20
C LEU A 561 -2.22 12.38 -0.17
N GLU A 562 -1.64 13.49 0.33
CA GLU A 562 -0.66 13.47 1.42
C GLU A 562 -1.20 12.74 2.66
N LYS A 563 -2.43 13.09 3.07
CA LYS A 563 -3.10 12.50 4.22
C LYS A 563 -3.35 11.01 4.03
N ILE A 564 -3.78 10.57 2.84
CA ILE A 564 -3.98 9.15 2.52
C ILE A 564 -2.66 8.38 2.63
N LEU A 565 -1.56 8.91 2.09
CA LEU A 565 -0.24 8.29 2.18
C LEU A 565 0.26 8.22 3.63
N HIS A 566 0.08 9.31 4.39
CA HIS A 566 0.47 9.36 5.79
C HIS A 566 -0.32 8.37 6.65
N GLU A 567 -1.64 8.29 6.47
CA GLU A 567 -2.52 7.34 7.17
C GLU A 567 -2.17 5.88 6.81
N ALA A 568 -1.89 5.59 5.53
CA ALA A 568 -1.48 4.27 5.10
C ALA A 568 -0.13 3.85 5.73
N SER A 569 0.84 4.75 5.77
CA SER A 569 2.12 4.53 6.45
C SER A 569 1.93 4.25 7.94
N ARG A 570 1.17 5.09 8.66
CA ARG A 570 0.96 4.93 10.11
C ARG A 570 0.17 3.68 10.46
N GLY A 571 -0.90 3.39 9.72
CA GLY A 571 -1.74 2.22 9.94
C GLY A 571 -0.97 0.91 9.75
N SER A 572 -0.02 0.88 8.81
CA SER A 572 0.83 -0.30 8.59
C SER A 572 1.85 -0.51 9.73
N ILE A 573 2.44 0.57 10.25
CA ILE A 573 3.38 0.49 11.38
C ILE A 573 2.69 -0.04 12.65
N SER A 574 1.47 0.43 12.96
CA SER A 574 0.75 0.00 14.17
C SER A 574 0.36 -1.48 14.21
N VAL A 575 0.42 -2.18 13.08
CA VAL A 575 0.14 -3.62 12.98
C VAL A 575 1.41 -4.46 13.21
N THR A 576 2.58 -3.83 13.20
CA THR A 576 3.88 -4.50 13.41
C THR A 576 4.22 -4.53 14.90
N SER A 577 4.81 -5.62 15.40
CA SER A 577 5.32 -5.73 16.78
C SER A 577 6.11 -4.48 17.19
N ASP A 578 5.82 -3.94 18.38
CA ASP A 578 6.31 -2.65 18.90
C ASP A 578 7.83 -2.47 18.76
N TYR A 579 8.60 -3.56 18.86
CA TYR A 579 10.06 -3.53 18.73
C TYR A 579 10.53 -3.36 17.28
N LEU A 580 9.92 -4.08 16.33
CA LEU A 580 10.30 -4.06 14.91
C LEU A 580 9.74 -2.84 14.17
N GLY A 581 8.63 -2.27 14.64
CA GLY A 581 8.01 -1.06 14.09
C GLY A 581 8.73 0.25 14.43
N ARG A 582 9.65 0.23 15.41
CA ARG A 582 10.26 1.44 15.96
C ARG A 582 11.12 2.17 14.94
N ASN A 583 11.05 3.50 14.94
CA ASN A 583 11.87 4.42 14.14
C ASN A 583 11.81 4.23 12.61
N ILE A 584 10.85 3.47 12.06
CA ILE A 584 10.71 3.27 10.60
C ILE A 584 10.55 4.61 9.89
N ASN A 585 9.72 5.50 10.43
CA ASN A 585 9.44 6.79 9.82
C ASN A 585 10.67 7.70 9.77
N GLU A 586 11.45 7.74 10.85
CA GLU A 586 12.65 8.54 11.00
C GLU A 586 13.80 8.02 10.12
N TYR A 587 14.09 6.71 10.20
CA TYR A 587 15.18 6.08 9.47
C TYR A 587 14.96 6.13 7.95
N TYR A 588 13.81 5.66 7.47
CA TYR A 588 13.54 5.67 6.04
C TYR A 588 13.24 7.08 5.51
N GLY A 589 12.80 8.01 6.36
CA GLY A 589 12.73 9.43 6.01
C GLY A 589 14.11 10.01 5.71
N HIS A 590 15.11 9.72 6.57
CA HIS A 590 16.50 10.12 6.33
C HIS A 590 17.08 9.45 5.07
N ALA A 591 16.89 8.14 4.92
CA ALA A 591 17.37 7.40 3.75
C ALA A 591 16.81 7.97 2.44
N VAL A 592 15.51 8.29 2.39
CA VAL A 592 14.90 8.93 1.21
C VAL A 592 15.49 10.31 0.96
N GLN A 593 15.70 11.11 2.00
CA GLN A 593 16.31 12.43 1.87
C GLN A 593 17.73 12.35 1.30
N GLU A 594 18.55 11.40 1.76
CA GLU A 594 19.91 11.16 1.27
C GLU A 594 19.90 10.77 -0.22
N ILE A 595 19.09 9.78 -0.58
CA ILE A 595 18.98 9.29 -1.97
C ILE A 595 18.51 10.39 -2.92
N LEU A 596 17.47 11.13 -2.52
CA LEU A 596 16.93 12.21 -3.35
C LEU A 596 17.93 13.37 -3.48
N THR A 597 18.68 13.70 -2.43
CA THR A 597 19.74 14.73 -2.50
C THR A 597 20.87 14.30 -3.44
N GLU A 598 21.26 13.02 -3.43
CA GLU A 598 22.23 12.47 -4.38
C GLU A 598 21.71 12.54 -5.82
N LEU A 599 20.46 12.17 -6.06
CA LEU A 599 19.83 12.26 -7.39
C LEU A 599 19.74 13.71 -7.88
N GLU A 600 19.34 14.64 -7.01
CA GLU A 600 19.29 16.09 -7.27
C GLU A 600 20.67 16.63 -7.66
N SER A 601 21.74 16.20 -6.97
CA SER A 601 23.11 16.62 -7.28
C SER A 601 23.62 16.12 -8.64
N ARG A 602 23.13 14.96 -9.10
CA ARG A 602 23.56 14.33 -10.37
C ARG A 602 22.75 14.77 -11.58
N ARG A 603 21.46 15.05 -11.42
CA ARG A 603 20.51 15.25 -12.53
C ARG A 603 19.86 16.64 -12.57
N ASP A 604 20.30 17.56 -11.72
CA ASP A 604 19.72 18.90 -11.51
C ASP A 604 18.34 18.86 -10.85
N LEU A 605 17.92 19.96 -10.22
CA LEU A 605 16.69 20.07 -9.43
C LEU A 605 15.41 19.89 -10.26
N GLN A 606 15.49 20.10 -11.58
CA GLN A 606 14.34 20.02 -12.48
C GLN A 606 13.96 18.58 -12.86
N PHE A 607 14.80 17.58 -12.55
CA PHE A 607 14.62 16.21 -13.00
C PHE A 607 13.26 15.59 -12.60
N TYR A 608 12.68 16.01 -11.48
CA TYR A 608 11.36 15.54 -11.03
C TYR A 608 10.28 15.81 -12.08
N PHE A 609 10.37 16.93 -12.79
CA PHE A 609 9.34 17.47 -13.68
C PHE A 609 9.54 17.11 -15.15
N ASP A 610 10.55 16.27 -15.44
CA ASP A 610 10.74 15.67 -16.77
C ASP A 610 9.65 14.62 -17.04
N ASP A 611 9.21 14.49 -18.30
CA ASP A 611 8.20 13.50 -18.72
C ASP A 611 8.60 12.04 -18.42
N ARG A 612 9.91 11.77 -18.33
CA ARG A 612 10.45 10.46 -17.96
C ARG A 612 10.30 10.14 -16.47
N GLN A 613 10.13 11.18 -15.65
CA GLN A 613 9.87 11.12 -14.21
C GLN A 613 8.41 11.48 -13.96
N MET A 614 8.08 12.51 -13.17
CA MET A 614 6.67 12.86 -12.89
C MET A 614 6.01 13.65 -14.03
N GLY A 615 6.77 14.38 -14.84
CA GLY A 615 6.23 15.30 -15.84
C GLY A 615 5.39 16.43 -15.21
N ASN A 616 4.33 16.85 -15.90
CA ASN A 616 3.40 17.85 -15.38
C ASN A 616 2.38 17.23 -14.40
N ILE A 617 2.70 17.32 -13.11
CA ILE A 617 1.88 16.80 -12.01
C ILE A 617 0.48 17.44 -11.98
N SER A 618 0.37 18.71 -12.38
CA SER A 618 -0.91 19.43 -12.34
C SER A 618 -1.90 18.92 -13.38
N LEU A 619 -1.43 18.60 -14.58
CA LEU A 619 -2.25 17.96 -15.61
C LEU A 619 -2.62 16.53 -15.19
N MET A 620 -1.67 15.77 -14.64
CA MET A 620 -1.92 14.42 -14.14
C MET A 620 -2.97 14.41 -13.02
N LEU A 621 -2.90 15.37 -12.08
CA LEU A 621 -3.90 15.50 -11.03
C LEU A 621 -5.28 15.89 -11.59
N ALA A 622 -5.34 16.65 -12.69
CA ALA A 622 -6.59 16.95 -13.37
C ALA A 622 -7.26 15.71 -13.99
N GLU A 623 -6.47 14.72 -14.41
CA GLU A 623 -6.96 13.43 -14.90
C GLU A 623 -7.37 12.49 -13.76
N GLY A 624 -6.67 12.54 -12.61
CA GLY A 624 -7.07 11.83 -11.40
C GLY A 624 -5.94 11.67 -10.38
N GLU A 625 -6.30 11.55 -9.09
CA GLU A 625 -5.32 11.28 -8.01
C GLU A 625 -4.62 9.92 -8.18
N GLU A 626 -5.31 8.95 -8.78
CA GLU A 626 -4.78 7.61 -9.01
C GLU A 626 -3.61 7.61 -10.00
N GLN A 627 -3.61 8.48 -11.01
CA GLN A 627 -2.50 8.57 -11.95
C GLN A 627 -1.23 9.12 -11.28
N VAL A 628 -1.38 10.15 -10.45
CA VAL A 628 -0.27 10.71 -9.67
C VAL A 628 0.31 9.64 -8.75
N LEU A 629 -0.56 8.88 -8.09
CA LEU A 629 -0.15 7.79 -7.20
C LEU A 629 0.58 6.67 -7.95
N GLN A 630 0.06 6.21 -9.09
CA GLN A 630 0.70 5.17 -9.90
C GLN A 630 2.07 5.62 -10.38
N ARG A 631 2.19 6.86 -10.89
CA ARG A 631 3.46 7.40 -11.36
C ARG A 631 4.48 7.53 -10.23
N LEU A 632 4.05 7.99 -9.06
CA LEU A 632 4.89 8.06 -7.87
C LEU A 632 5.41 6.69 -7.45
N MET A 633 4.56 5.65 -7.48
CA MET A 633 4.97 4.27 -7.18
C MET A 633 6.03 3.75 -8.16
N GLU A 634 5.88 4.04 -9.46
CA GLU A 634 6.84 3.65 -10.50
C GLU A 634 8.22 4.28 -10.26
N ILE A 635 8.26 5.59 -9.99
CA ILE A 635 9.52 6.32 -9.75
C ILE A 635 10.17 5.86 -8.45
N THR A 636 9.38 5.68 -7.39
CA THR A 636 9.88 5.19 -6.10
C THR A 636 10.56 3.83 -6.28
N ARG A 637 9.93 2.92 -7.04
CA ARG A 637 10.53 1.61 -7.34
C ARG A 637 11.80 1.71 -8.18
N LYS A 638 11.83 2.60 -9.16
CA LYS A 638 12.94 2.68 -10.13
C LYS A 638 14.16 3.44 -9.60
N GLU A 639 13.95 4.55 -8.90
CA GLU A 639 15.02 5.47 -8.52
C GLU A 639 15.40 5.36 -7.03
N VAL A 640 14.48 4.93 -6.15
CA VAL A 640 14.73 4.86 -4.70
C VAL A 640 15.07 3.46 -4.22
N PHE A 641 14.21 2.46 -4.48
CA PHE A 641 14.43 1.09 -3.96
C PHE A 641 15.65 0.37 -4.56
N ASN A 642 16.19 0.84 -5.67
CA ASN A 642 17.42 0.28 -6.26
C ASN A 642 18.71 0.76 -5.56
N HIS A 643 18.60 1.67 -4.59
CA HIS A 643 19.75 2.22 -3.88
C HIS A 643 20.38 1.21 -2.89
N PRO A 644 21.72 1.19 -2.71
CA PRO A 644 22.39 0.27 -1.79
C PRO A 644 21.89 0.29 -0.33
N LEU A 645 21.34 1.41 0.14
CA LEU A 645 20.75 1.51 1.49
C LEU A 645 19.58 0.51 1.71
N PHE A 646 18.88 0.12 0.65
CA PHE A 646 17.82 -0.91 0.74
C PHE A 646 18.36 -2.35 0.64
N ASN A 647 19.65 -2.52 0.33
CA ASN A 647 20.32 -3.81 0.16
C ASN A 647 21.16 -4.23 1.38
N GLN A 648 21.12 -3.47 2.47
CA GLN A 648 21.75 -3.81 3.75
C GLN A 648 21.20 -5.13 4.32
N THR A 649 22.02 -5.81 5.11
CA THR A 649 21.62 -7.00 5.89
C THR A 649 20.47 -6.65 6.85
N PHE A 650 19.75 -7.66 7.31
CA PHE A 650 18.66 -7.46 8.26
C PHE A 650 19.17 -6.85 9.58
N GLU A 651 20.31 -7.33 10.05
CA GLU A 651 20.93 -6.95 11.32
C GLU A 651 21.44 -5.51 11.29
N ASP A 652 22.15 -5.12 10.23
CA ASP A 652 22.75 -3.80 10.13
C ASP A 652 21.67 -2.72 9.98
N GLU A 653 20.65 -2.95 9.15
CA GLU A 653 19.51 -2.03 9.03
C GLU A 653 18.73 -1.89 10.33
N LEU A 654 18.49 -3.01 11.03
CA LEU A 654 17.76 -2.98 12.30
C LEU A 654 18.55 -2.20 13.36
N LEU A 655 19.88 -2.34 13.40
CA LEU A 655 20.75 -1.60 14.30
C LEU A 655 20.79 -0.10 13.97
N GLU A 656 20.96 0.26 12.71
CA GLU A 656 20.95 1.66 12.26
C GLU A 656 19.60 2.31 12.55
N ARG A 657 18.49 1.63 12.27
CA ARG A 657 17.15 2.11 12.55
C ARG A 657 16.87 2.24 14.05
N ALA A 658 17.30 1.29 14.87
CA ALA A 658 17.14 1.37 16.32
C ALA A 658 17.85 2.61 16.90
N ASN A 659 18.99 2.99 16.30
CA ASN A 659 19.85 4.07 16.78
C ASN A 659 19.67 5.43 16.08
N VAL A 660 18.80 5.53 15.07
CA VAL A 660 18.65 6.79 14.27
C VAL A 660 18.27 8.03 15.10
N THR A 661 17.60 7.83 16.24
CA THR A 661 17.20 8.92 17.15
C THR A 661 18.16 9.14 18.31
N ALA A 662 19.20 8.31 18.46
CA ALA A 662 20.22 8.46 19.49
C ALA A 662 21.21 9.56 19.06
N GLY A 663 21.06 10.76 19.62
CA GLY A 663 22.03 11.84 19.42
C GLY A 663 23.42 11.48 19.95
N TYR A 664 24.47 12.15 19.44
CA TYR A 664 25.88 11.94 19.81
C TYR A 664 26.18 12.00 21.33
N ASP A 665 25.30 12.62 22.13
CA ASP A 665 25.46 12.79 23.58
C ASP A 665 24.67 11.78 24.44
N ASN A 666 23.89 10.86 23.86
CA ASN A 666 23.04 9.93 24.61
C ASN A 666 23.72 8.57 24.89
N ARG A 667 23.67 8.15 26.17
CA ARG A 667 24.15 6.84 26.66
C ARG A 667 23.24 5.65 26.31
N GLU A 668 22.16 5.85 25.57
CA GLU A 668 21.18 4.83 25.17
C GLU A 668 21.36 4.36 23.71
N VAL A 669 22.59 4.36 23.19
CA VAL A 669 22.89 3.70 21.92
C VAL A 669 22.79 2.19 22.14
N LEU A 670 21.88 1.52 21.43
CA LEU A 670 21.75 0.08 21.46
C LEU A 670 23.01 -0.53 20.85
N SER A 671 23.77 -1.28 21.64
CA SER A 671 24.94 -1.99 21.12
C SER A 671 24.49 -3.18 20.27
N LYS A 672 25.38 -3.64 19.37
CA LYS A 672 25.12 -4.81 18.53
C LYS A 672 24.89 -6.08 19.38
N GLU A 673 25.62 -6.22 20.49
CA GLU A 673 25.45 -7.33 21.44
C GLU A 673 24.08 -7.28 22.15
N ASP A 674 23.63 -6.10 22.55
CA ASP A 674 22.30 -5.94 23.19
C ASP A 674 21.18 -6.28 22.20
N LEU A 675 21.28 -5.79 20.96
CA LEU A 675 20.34 -6.13 19.88
C LEU A 675 20.29 -7.65 19.67
N PHE A 676 21.43 -8.32 19.56
CA PHE A 676 21.49 -9.75 19.32
C PHE A 676 20.96 -10.56 20.50
N ARG A 677 21.20 -10.12 21.74
CA ARG A 677 20.61 -10.72 22.94
C ARG A 677 19.09 -10.62 22.94
N ASP A 678 18.55 -9.46 22.61
CA ASP A 678 17.11 -9.22 22.59
C ASP A 678 16.43 -10.01 21.45
N LEU A 679 17.05 -10.05 20.27
CA LEU A 679 16.59 -10.88 19.14
C LEU A 679 16.59 -12.37 19.49
N TYR A 680 17.66 -12.87 20.10
CA TYR A 680 17.76 -14.27 20.52
C TYR A 680 16.68 -14.62 21.56
N SER A 681 16.49 -13.75 22.56
CA SER A 681 15.45 -13.91 23.59
C SER A 681 14.05 -13.93 22.98
N THR A 682 13.76 -13.01 22.04
CA THR A 682 12.47 -12.95 21.34
C THR A 682 12.23 -14.23 20.54
N LEU A 683 13.19 -14.66 19.71
CA LEU A 683 13.07 -15.89 18.93
C LEU A 683 12.89 -17.14 19.82
N GLU A 684 13.64 -17.24 20.92
CA GLU A 684 13.51 -18.36 21.86
C GLU A 684 12.13 -18.37 22.56
N ASN A 685 11.67 -17.21 23.01
CA ASN A 685 10.39 -17.09 23.72
C ASN A 685 9.19 -17.37 22.80
N GLU A 686 9.24 -16.92 21.55
CA GLU A 686 8.15 -17.14 20.59
C GLU A 686 8.17 -18.54 19.96
N ALA A 687 9.35 -19.16 19.83
CA ALA A 687 9.52 -20.54 19.37
C ALA A 687 9.32 -21.56 20.51
N ALA A 688 8.68 -21.18 21.61
CA ALA A 688 8.28 -22.12 22.66
C ALA A 688 7.46 -23.28 22.08
N ILE A 689 7.65 -24.48 22.62
CA ILE A 689 7.00 -25.69 22.08
C ILE A 689 5.48 -25.56 22.21
N ARG A 690 4.76 -25.86 21.12
CA ARG A 690 3.30 -25.77 21.02
C ARG A 690 2.61 -27.01 21.57
N ALA A 691 2.95 -27.37 22.80
CA ALA A 691 2.28 -28.44 23.55
C ALA A 691 2.40 -28.19 25.05
N ASP A 692 1.26 -28.12 25.75
CA ASP A 692 1.22 -28.06 27.21
C ASP A 692 1.29 -29.48 27.79
N VAL A 693 2.47 -29.84 28.30
CA VAL A 693 2.82 -31.19 28.77
C VAL A 693 3.08 -31.17 30.27
N TYR A 694 2.53 -32.14 30.99
CA TYR A 694 2.68 -32.24 32.43
C TYR A 694 4.08 -32.76 32.83
N ASN A 695 4.90 -31.87 33.37
CA ASN A 695 6.33 -32.12 33.67
C ASN A 695 6.61 -33.32 34.58
N SER A 696 5.67 -33.76 35.43
CA SER A 696 5.94 -34.89 36.34
C SER A 696 5.75 -36.27 35.70
N THR A 697 4.98 -36.37 34.61
CA THR A 697 4.77 -37.63 33.88
C THR A 697 5.65 -37.73 32.63
N HIS A 698 6.04 -36.58 32.06
CA HIS A 698 7.00 -36.49 30.96
C HIS A 698 8.45 -36.66 31.44
N LYS A 699 8.92 -37.92 31.49
CA LYS A 699 10.26 -38.27 31.98
C LYS A 699 11.36 -38.21 30.91
N HIS A 700 10.99 -38.38 29.63
CA HIS A 700 11.93 -38.44 28.52
C HIS A 700 11.66 -37.30 27.55
N ARG A 701 12.51 -36.27 27.58
CA ARG A 701 12.37 -35.08 26.73
C ARG A 701 13.61 -34.94 25.85
N TYR A 702 13.42 -35.02 24.55
CA TYR A 702 14.45 -34.75 23.56
C TYR A 702 14.11 -33.49 22.76
N VAL A 703 15.06 -32.54 22.68
CA VAL A 703 14.87 -31.26 22.01
C VAL A 703 15.96 -31.04 20.97
N GLU A 704 15.55 -30.58 19.80
CA GLU A 704 16.43 -30.04 18.77
C GLU A 704 15.97 -28.64 18.38
N LYS A 705 16.91 -27.74 18.12
CA LYS A 705 16.64 -26.36 17.70
C LYS A 705 17.32 -26.09 16.37
N TYR A 706 16.63 -25.42 15.46
CA TYR A 706 17.11 -25.09 14.12
C TYR A 706 16.86 -23.63 13.80
N PHE A 707 17.91 -22.91 13.41
CA PHE A 707 17.79 -21.59 12.80
C PHE A 707 17.74 -21.71 11.28
N PHE A 708 16.93 -20.89 10.61
CA PHE A 708 16.93 -20.76 9.15
C PHE A 708 17.44 -19.35 8.81
N GLY A 709 18.57 -19.30 8.12
CA GLY A 709 19.26 -18.05 7.80
C GLY A 709 20.66 -18.30 7.26
N ASP A 710 21.43 -17.23 7.08
CA ASP A 710 22.78 -17.31 6.55
C ASP A 710 23.78 -17.74 7.64
N PHE A 711 24.60 -18.78 7.41
CA PHE A 711 25.67 -19.20 8.32
C PHE A 711 26.69 -18.09 8.55
N ASP A 712 26.89 -17.23 7.56
CA ASP A 712 27.81 -16.11 7.68
C ASP A 712 27.21 -14.91 8.42
N SER A 713 25.91 -14.95 8.78
CA SER A 713 25.28 -13.93 9.62
C SER A 713 25.98 -13.84 10.99
N GLU A 714 26.31 -12.61 11.38
CA GLU A 714 26.87 -12.32 12.69
C GLU A 714 25.91 -12.70 13.83
N PHE A 715 24.59 -12.59 13.61
CA PHE A 715 23.60 -13.01 14.59
C PHE A 715 23.60 -14.54 14.77
N ILE A 716 23.68 -15.32 13.68
CA ILE A 716 23.75 -16.79 13.78
C ILE A 716 25.00 -17.21 14.54
N ARG A 717 26.16 -16.62 14.23
CA ARG A 717 27.41 -16.87 14.98
C ARG A 717 27.27 -16.52 16.46
N TYR A 718 26.63 -15.39 16.79
CA TYR A 718 26.31 -15.02 18.16
C TYR A 718 25.40 -16.04 18.86
N ALA A 719 24.30 -16.45 18.21
CA ALA A 719 23.35 -17.43 18.76
C ALA A 719 24.03 -18.79 19.04
N PHE A 720 24.94 -19.23 18.16
CA PHE A 720 25.75 -20.41 18.42
C PHE A 720 26.74 -20.19 19.56
N ALA A 721 27.41 -19.04 19.65
CA ALA A 721 28.33 -18.74 20.75
C ALA A 721 27.63 -18.73 22.12
N VAL A 722 26.43 -18.12 22.22
CA VAL A 722 25.63 -18.08 23.47
C VAL A 722 25.33 -19.49 23.98
N ASP A 723 25.00 -20.40 23.08
CA ASP A 723 24.65 -21.77 23.46
C ASP A 723 25.89 -22.67 23.63
N GLN A 724 27.12 -22.26 23.27
CA GLN A 724 28.30 -23.14 23.38
C GLN A 724 28.61 -23.52 24.85
N GLY A 725 28.75 -24.81 25.14
CA GLY A 725 29.26 -25.31 26.44
C GLY A 725 28.24 -25.72 27.50
N SER A 726 26.93 -25.46 27.32
CA SER A 726 25.89 -25.82 28.30
C SER A 726 24.64 -26.50 27.71
N ARG A 727 24.70 -26.97 26.45
CA ARG A 727 23.50 -27.47 25.75
C ARG A 727 23.07 -28.85 26.25
N THR A 728 21.80 -28.96 26.60
CA THR A 728 21.09 -30.25 26.76
C THR A 728 20.38 -30.68 25.48
N TYR A 729 20.48 -29.89 24.41
CA TYR A 729 19.77 -30.07 23.15
C TYR A 729 20.71 -29.98 21.95
N LYS A 730 20.28 -30.55 20.82
CA LYS A 730 20.97 -30.39 19.54
C LYS A 730 20.62 -29.03 18.94
N LEU A 731 21.62 -28.30 18.45
CA LEU A 731 21.41 -27.04 17.72
C LEU A 731 21.97 -27.17 16.31
N GLY A 732 21.14 -26.86 15.32
CA GLY A 732 21.50 -26.81 13.92
C GLY A 732 21.16 -25.46 13.28
N CYS A 733 21.68 -25.24 12.08
CA CYS A 733 21.28 -24.14 11.22
C CYS A 733 21.06 -24.68 9.81
N VAL A 734 20.04 -24.15 9.13
CA VAL A 734 19.70 -24.41 7.74
C VAL A 734 20.13 -23.16 6.96
N GLN A 735 21.11 -23.32 6.06
CA GLN A 735 21.55 -22.25 5.18
C GLN A 735 20.37 -21.81 4.33
N GLU A 736 19.98 -20.55 4.46
CA GLU A 736 19.06 -19.88 3.57
C GLU A 736 19.59 -18.48 3.28
N MET A 737 19.67 -18.12 2.00
CA MET A 737 20.10 -16.79 1.57
C MET A 737 18.95 -15.78 1.76
N LYS A 738 18.55 -15.53 3.01
CA LYS A 738 17.46 -14.63 3.38
C LYS A 738 18.01 -13.30 3.90
N ARG A 739 17.74 -12.20 3.18
CA ARG A 739 18.16 -10.85 3.58
C ARG A 739 17.17 -10.13 4.49
N SER A 740 15.95 -10.64 4.59
CA SER A 740 14.83 -9.95 5.22
C SER A 740 14.48 -10.42 6.63
N GLY A 741 15.18 -11.41 7.20
CA GLY A 741 14.90 -11.88 8.55
C GLY A 741 15.48 -13.24 8.89
N ILE A 742 15.20 -13.69 10.11
CA ILE A 742 15.69 -14.94 10.71
C ILE A 742 14.49 -15.75 11.21
N GLU A 743 14.53 -17.06 11.00
CA GLU A 743 13.51 -17.98 11.51
C GLU A 743 14.13 -18.99 12.48
N LYS A 744 13.32 -19.45 13.44
CA LYS A 744 13.71 -20.46 14.43
C LYS A 744 12.61 -21.50 14.59
N LEU A 745 13.01 -22.76 14.51
CA LEU A 745 12.16 -23.92 14.77
C LEU A 745 12.74 -24.73 15.93
N ASN A 746 11.96 -24.88 16.98
CA ASN A 746 12.25 -25.80 18.07
C ASN A 746 11.40 -27.05 17.86
N VAL A 747 12.00 -28.23 17.96
CA VAL A 747 11.30 -29.53 17.85
C VAL A 747 11.54 -30.30 19.13
N MET A 748 10.47 -30.83 19.71
CA MET A 748 10.51 -31.61 20.95
C MET A 748 9.79 -32.93 20.73
N GLY A 749 10.37 -34.03 21.22
CA GLY A 749 9.73 -35.34 21.24
C GLY A 749 9.94 -36.05 22.56
N GLY A 750 9.17 -37.12 22.78
CA GLY A 750 9.34 -38.00 23.94
C GLY A 750 8.16 -38.08 24.90
N PHE A 751 7.11 -37.30 24.67
CA PHE A 751 5.89 -37.33 25.48
C PHE A 751 4.86 -38.34 24.94
N ARG A 752 3.95 -38.76 25.81
CA ARG A 752 2.79 -39.62 25.50
C ARG A 752 1.48 -38.84 25.51
N VAL A 753 0.41 -39.43 25.01
CA VAL A 753 -0.94 -38.81 25.07
C VAL A 753 -1.32 -38.45 26.50
N GLU A 754 -0.99 -39.29 27.49
CA GLU A 754 -1.32 -39.05 28.90
C GLU A 754 -0.57 -37.88 29.53
N ASP A 755 0.54 -37.46 28.92
CA ASP A 755 1.32 -36.32 29.38
C ASP A 755 0.67 -34.99 28.95
N LEU A 756 -0.18 -34.99 27.92
CA LEU A 756 -0.83 -33.77 27.43
C LEU A 756 -1.90 -33.26 28.39
N MET A 757 -1.80 -31.99 28.76
CA MET A 757 -2.82 -31.33 29.59
C MET A 757 -4.19 -31.31 28.90
N TYR A 758 -4.23 -31.15 27.57
CA TYR A 758 -5.46 -31.26 26.78
C TYR A 758 -6.20 -32.59 27.03
N TYR A 759 -5.48 -33.71 26.95
CA TYR A 759 -6.06 -35.04 27.15
C TYR A 759 -6.56 -35.21 28.59
N ARG A 760 -5.75 -34.83 29.57
CA ARG A 760 -6.08 -34.96 31.01
C ARG A 760 -7.30 -34.15 31.39
N ASN A 761 -7.40 -32.92 30.90
CA ASN A 761 -8.53 -32.03 31.16
C ASN A 761 -9.79 -32.50 30.43
N GLY A 762 -9.65 -32.99 29.20
CA GLY A 762 -10.76 -33.46 28.37
C GLY A 762 -11.35 -34.81 28.80
N LYS A 763 -10.55 -35.68 29.43
CA LYS A 763 -10.92 -37.07 29.75
C LYS A 763 -12.22 -37.17 30.54
N ARG A 764 -12.44 -36.29 31.52
CA ARG A 764 -13.67 -36.28 32.33
C ARG A 764 -14.92 -36.01 31.48
N TYR A 765 -14.83 -35.09 30.51
CA TYR A 765 -15.95 -34.81 29.61
C TYR A 765 -16.21 -36.03 28.74
N TYR A 766 -15.17 -36.57 28.11
CA TYR A 766 -15.28 -37.78 27.29
C TYR A 766 -15.97 -38.93 28.03
N ASP A 767 -15.51 -39.27 29.23
CA ASP A 767 -16.08 -40.38 30.01
C ASP A 767 -17.56 -40.10 30.36
N THR A 768 -17.94 -38.84 30.61
CA THR A 768 -19.34 -38.45 30.87
C THR A 768 -20.22 -38.58 29.62
N TYR A 769 -19.73 -38.18 28.44
CA TYR A 769 -20.49 -38.33 27.19
C TYR A 769 -20.68 -39.80 26.81
N VAL A 770 -19.66 -40.65 26.99
CA VAL A 770 -19.77 -42.09 26.77
C VAL A 770 -20.81 -42.72 27.71
N GLN A 771 -20.82 -42.34 28.99
CA GLN A 771 -21.84 -42.78 29.94
C GLN A 771 -23.27 -42.36 29.52
N ASN A 772 -23.40 -41.23 28.81
CA ASN A 772 -24.66 -40.75 28.26
C ASN A 772 -24.99 -41.33 26.86
N GLY A 773 -24.30 -42.39 26.44
CA GLY A 773 -24.60 -43.13 25.21
C GLY A 773 -24.02 -42.54 23.92
N TYR A 774 -23.05 -41.62 24.00
CA TYR A 774 -22.35 -41.13 22.81
C TYR A 774 -21.34 -42.18 22.31
N MET A 775 -21.37 -42.45 21.01
CA MET A 775 -20.46 -43.35 20.31
C MET A 775 -19.44 -42.53 19.55
N PHE A 776 -18.27 -42.35 20.15
CA PHE A 776 -17.17 -41.64 19.50
C PHE A 776 -16.32 -42.52 18.61
N HIS A 777 -16.23 -43.82 18.90
CA HIS A 777 -15.34 -44.73 18.20
C HIS A 777 -16.10 -45.60 17.21
N SER A 778 -15.44 -45.95 16.11
CA SER A 778 -15.94 -46.90 15.12
C SER A 778 -15.34 -48.30 15.28
N MET A 779 -14.46 -48.47 16.27
CA MET A 779 -13.78 -49.71 16.64
C MET A 779 -13.85 -49.86 18.16
N ASP A 780 -13.78 -51.08 18.67
CA ASP A 780 -13.66 -51.32 20.11
C ASP A 780 -12.24 -50.90 20.57
N ILE A 781 -12.16 -49.99 21.54
CA ILE A 781 -10.92 -49.42 22.10
C ILE A 781 -10.75 -49.80 23.56
#